data_AF-A0A4R4SLI3-F1
#
_entry.id   AF-A0A4R4SLI3-F1
#
_cell.length_a   1.000
_cell.length_b   1.000
_cell.length_c   1.000
_cell.angle_alpha   90.00
_cell.angle_beta   90.00
_cell.angle_gamma   90.00
#
_symmetry.space_group_name_H-M   'P 1'
#
loop_
_entity.id
_entity.type
_entity.pdbx_description
1 polymer ?
#
loop_
_entity_poly.entity_id
_entity_poly.type
_entity_poly.pdbx_seq_one_letter_code
_entity_poly.pdbx_strand_id
1 'polypeptide(L)'
;MHPIPRSAARIAAMTALTVSSGALVAVPSAMADIGAEMRFVCAGQAGTHEVGLRVDSSVPATGMVGEPIQPGTVRVEVGVPAELVDEVVGKSPDESSAPPVTGVADAPAISGVAQVGVAVQDAVQERGGGWPAFALAAAPSRGEDGTVQLTGSGVAPPVVPQSRGGLSWVAGELNLSLVPSDAATRTEEAELSLRCTAEKETVLGTVRVQGGSQNPALNAPSGVSRQAAVPPGNLCKEVPAPGVDPRYDINPHPALMKLYEDPPRPDGLKATEKEGVPNCIKATGFVNLKKADGAVPVALETLLRRHVIDYSPIDLFSGPNYFEDVGYVVNQTYPASGTVLGFGFMPTRAVAEAVQSRAPGQGENAPITGNFRYRGLNDTLKLPNVLDDMTLRAMTYVRLKVGTAAVNGVTIDLGDNCTTDPTLMSAHGFVGSQKAGVRLATDGQEIVVEDLEIPPFKGCGVTEDLSPLLTASVSGAGNYARAESGKWCDPVGGGDCVDGAGPLPETITVKSGGKITAVADNFMLTTAGPPGRVGQVTCESVTMRLEMDEGHWKSRFLLAKGGMSFEDCDVKSSEGDLYPAEIAPITDLFVSIIDFNEDGSPRFSLNNVVINTTVDTNGSDAGGKCTLGFGGFYFGPSFNIVTGPGDIQGRYDNGTGVLASEPGRGASGGTLMTGPESTCNLPGFFKGAILGTGTADFKFPRPWPEFTSP
;
A
#
# COMPACT_ATOMS: atom_id res chain seq x y z
N MET A 1 -39.43 -62.76 -16.52
CA MET A 1 -38.47 -62.38 -15.46
C MET A 1 -38.35 -60.86 -15.48
N HIS A 2 -38.41 -60.29 -14.28
CA HIS A 2 -38.53 -58.88 -13.89
C HIS A 2 -39.94 -58.25 -14.03
N PRO A 3 -40.46 -57.62 -12.95
CA PRO A 3 -41.88 -57.36 -12.75
C PRO A 3 -42.27 -55.90 -13.06
N ILE A 4 -43.58 -55.69 -13.17
CA ILE A 4 -44.25 -54.38 -13.23
C ILE A 4 -45.17 -54.30 -11.95
N PRO A 5 -45.97 -53.23 -11.72
CA PRO A 5 -45.76 -51.87 -11.16
C PRO A 5 -46.53 -51.67 -9.80
N ARG A 6 -46.82 -50.41 -9.44
CA ARG A 6 -47.71 -49.85 -8.38
C ARG A 6 -46.92 -49.50 -7.11
N SER A 7 -47.10 -48.37 -6.43
CA SER A 7 -48.30 -47.58 -6.11
C SER A 7 -47.77 -46.26 -5.48
N ALA A 8 -48.28 -45.07 -5.81
CA ALA A 8 -49.52 -44.45 -5.30
C ALA A 8 -49.29 -43.44 -4.15
N ALA A 9 -49.86 -42.25 -4.36
CA ALA A 9 -50.46 -41.34 -3.39
C ALA A 9 -49.49 -40.60 -2.43
N ARG A 10 -49.61 -39.29 -2.18
CA ARG A 10 -50.85 -38.54 -1.94
C ARG A 10 -50.75 -37.06 -2.32
N ILE A 11 -51.86 -36.57 -2.86
CA ILE A 11 -52.32 -35.18 -2.92
C ILE A 11 -52.96 -34.80 -1.57
N ALA A 12 -53.02 -33.49 -1.28
CA ALA A 12 -53.85 -32.78 -0.29
C ALA A 12 -53.37 -32.81 1.17
N ALA A 13 -53.60 -31.83 2.03
CA ALA A 13 -54.02 -30.43 1.96
C ALA A 13 -53.96 -29.92 3.42
N MET A 14 -53.78 -28.60 3.58
CA MET A 14 -53.96 -27.75 4.77
C MET A 14 -54.36 -28.40 6.11
N THR A 15 -53.59 -28.13 7.18
CA THR A 15 -54.15 -27.44 8.37
C THR A 15 -53.04 -26.78 9.20
N ALA A 16 -53.27 -25.52 9.57
CA ALA A 16 -52.42 -24.70 10.40
C ALA A 16 -52.32 -25.22 11.85
N LEU A 17 -51.14 -25.07 12.46
CA LEU A 17 -51.00 -24.79 13.88
C LEU A 17 -49.72 -23.97 14.10
N THR A 18 -49.98 -22.72 14.44
CA THR A 18 -49.05 -21.66 14.82
C THR A 18 -48.21 -22.03 16.04
N VAL A 19 -46.88 -21.93 15.90
CA VAL A 19 -45.98 -21.53 16.99
C VAL A 19 -45.00 -20.50 16.41
N SER A 20 -45.37 -19.23 16.56
CA SER A 20 -44.51 -18.09 16.85
C SER A 20 -42.99 -18.23 16.68
N SER A 21 -42.46 -17.70 15.57
CA SER A 21 -41.28 -16.80 15.53
C SER A 21 -41.21 -16.17 14.14
N GLY A 22 -41.23 -14.84 14.05
CA GLY A 22 -41.38 -14.10 12.81
C GLY A 22 -40.19 -14.25 11.87
N ALA A 23 -40.40 -14.93 10.74
CA ALA A 23 -39.57 -14.77 9.56
C ALA A 23 -40.29 -13.78 8.62
N LEU A 24 -39.83 -12.53 8.63
CA LEU A 24 -40.16 -11.58 7.56
C LEU A 24 -39.45 -12.07 6.31
N VAL A 25 -40.20 -12.45 5.29
CA VAL A 25 -39.67 -12.57 3.93
C VAL A 25 -39.30 -11.15 3.50
N ALA A 26 -38.00 -10.83 3.52
CA ALA A 26 -37.50 -9.57 3.00
C ALA A 26 -37.77 -9.56 1.48
N VAL A 27 -38.73 -8.75 1.05
CA VAL A 27 -38.87 -8.41 -0.36
C VAL A 27 -37.59 -7.65 -0.73
N PRO A 28 -36.76 -8.12 -1.68
CA PRO A 28 -35.56 -7.39 -2.07
C PRO A 28 -35.93 -5.97 -2.48
N SER A 29 -35.10 -5.00 -2.08
CA SER A 29 -35.22 -3.63 -2.58
C SER A 29 -35.25 -3.67 -4.10
N ALA A 30 -36.26 -3.05 -4.70
CA ALA A 30 -36.37 -2.99 -6.14
C ALA A 30 -35.08 -2.39 -6.72
N MET A 31 -34.36 -3.18 -7.49
CA MET A 31 -33.20 -2.72 -8.24
C MET A 31 -33.70 -2.12 -9.55
N ALA A 32 -33.13 -0.98 -9.93
CA ALA A 32 -33.31 -0.36 -11.22
C ALA A 32 -32.03 -0.61 -12.03
N ASP A 33 -32.19 -1.12 -13.25
CA ASP A 33 -31.08 -1.18 -14.19
C ASP A 33 -30.66 0.24 -14.57
N ILE A 34 -29.36 0.47 -14.58
CA ILE A 34 -28.77 1.72 -15.00
C ILE A 34 -27.70 1.44 -16.03
N GLY A 35 -27.56 2.34 -16.98
CA GLY A 35 -26.69 2.11 -18.11
C GLY A 35 -27.03 3.02 -19.27
N ALA A 36 -26.07 3.16 -20.16
CA ALA A 36 -26.23 3.90 -21.38
C ALA A 36 -25.26 3.39 -22.45
N GLU A 37 -25.68 3.53 -23.69
CA GLU A 37 -24.78 3.49 -24.84
C GLU A 37 -24.38 4.92 -25.20
N MET A 38 -23.09 5.14 -25.28
CA MET A 38 -22.48 6.44 -25.49
C MET A 38 -21.50 6.37 -26.67
N ARG A 39 -21.33 7.51 -27.34
CA ARG A 39 -20.35 7.68 -28.41
C ARG A 39 -19.34 8.72 -27.97
N PHE A 40 -18.07 8.37 -28.11
CA PHE A 40 -16.94 9.21 -27.75
C PHE A 40 -16.13 9.52 -28.99
N VAL A 41 -15.60 10.75 -29.06
CA VAL A 41 -14.60 11.13 -30.04
C VAL A 41 -13.24 11.08 -29.34
N CYS A 42 -12.41 10.10 -29.74
CA CYS A 42 -11.06 9.89 -29.23
C CYS A 42 -10.03 10.53 -30.15
N ALA A 43 -9.05 11.25 -29.59
CA ALA A 43 -7.90 11.74 -30.37
C ALA A 43 -6.75 10.72 -30.30
N GLY A 44 -6.38 10.15 -31.45
CA GLY A 44 -5.22 9.27 -31.66
C GLY A 44 -4.10 9.95 -32.45
N GLN A 45 -3.05 9.20 -32.80
CA GLN A 45 -1.94 9.77 -33.58
C GLN A 45 -2.31 9.92 -35.06
N ALA A 46 -3.16 9.02 -35.58
CA ALA A 46 -3.64 9.04 -36.96
C ALA A 46 -4.81 10.02 -37.20
N GLY A 47 -5.52 10.43 -36.15
CA GLY A 47 -6.66 11.34 -36.26
C GLY A 47 -7.66 11.19 -35.13
N THR A 48 -8.91 11.62 -35.37
CA THR A 48 -10.02 11.45 -34.42
C THR A 48 -10.84 10.21 -34.78
N HIS A 49 -11.14 9.36 -33.80
CA HIS A 49 -11.89 8.12 -33.98
C HIS A 49 -13.17 8.13 -33.13
N GLU A 50 -14.26 7.61 -33.68
CA GLU A 50 -15.50 7.39 -32.92
C GLU A 50 -15.41 6.04 -32.20
N VAL A 51 -15.51 6.07 -30.87
CA VAL A 51 -15.48 4.89 -30.00
C VAL A 51 -16.82 4.76 -29.28
N GLY A 52 -17.44 3.59 -29.38
CA GLY A 52 -18.65 3.26 -28.64
C GLY A 52 -18.31 2.81 -27.22
N LEU A 53 -19.06 3.28 -26.22
CA LEU A 53 -19.01 2.75 -24.86
C LEU A 53 -20.42 2.41 -24.39
N ARG A 54 -20.63 1.14 -24.06
CA ARG A 54 -21.84 0.68 -23.38
C ARG A 54 -21.50 0.41 -21.92
N VAL A 55 -22.28 1.00 -21.02
CA VAL A 55 -22.20 0.76 -19.59
C VAL A 55 -23.50 0.10 -19.15
N ASP A 56 -23.40 -1.04 -18.47
CA ASP A 56 -24.55 -1.71 -17.84
C ASP A 56 -24.25 -1.96 -16.35
N SER A 57 -25.20 -1.63 -15.49
CA SER A 57 -25.16 -1.90 -14.05
C SER A 57 -26.59 -1.90 -13.47
N SER A 58 -26.71 -2.02 -12.15
CA SER A 58 -27.98 -1.86 -11.44
C SER A 58 -27.76 -1.07 -10.16
N VAL A 59 -28.75 -0.31 -9.73
CA VAL A 59 -28.73 0.45 -8.47
C VAL A 59 -30.04 0.25 -7.74
N PRO A 60 -30.09 0.46 -6.41
CA PRO A 60 -31.36 0.54 -5.70
C PRO A 60 -32.26 1.63 -6.29
N ALA A 61 -33.55 1.35 -6.52
CA ALA A 61 -34.49 2.33 -7.07
C ALA A 61 -34.72 3.53 -6.13
N THR A 62 -34.46 3.34 -4.83
CA THR A 62 -34.56 4.35 -3.78
C THR A 62 -33.40 4.21 -2.79
N GLY A 63 -32.98 5.32 -2.18
CA GLY A 63 -32.03 5.33 -1.07
C GLY A 63 -32.41 6.36 0.00
N MET A 64 -31.63 6.44 1.08
CA MET A 64 -31.85 7.40 2.16
C MET A 64 -30.65 8.33 2.34
N VAL A 65 -30.92 9.59 2.76
CA VAL A 65 -29.87 10.53 3.16
C VAL A 65 -29.00 9.91 4.25
N GLY A 66 -27.69 9.93 4.05
CA GLY A 66 -26.71 9.37 4.98
C GLY A 66 -26.47 7.86 4.82
N GLU A 67 -27.19 7.16 3.93
CA GLU A 67 -26.94 5.74 3.64
C GLU A 67 -26.18 5.56 2.32
N PRO A 68 -25.19 4.67 2.26
CA PRO A 68 -24.46 4.40 1.02
C PRO A 68 -25.38 3.78 -0.04
N ILE A 69 -25.40 4.37 -1.22
CA ILE A 69 -26.02 3.82 -2.43
C ILE A 69 -24.88 3.33 -3.32
N GLN A 70 -24.79 2.01 -3.50
CA GLN A 70 -23.75 1.40 -4.33
C GLN A 70 -24.35 0.85 -5.63
N PRO A 71 -23.79 1.19 -6.81
CA PRO A 71 -24.06 0.43 -8.02
C PRO A 71 -23.59 -1.01 -7.88
N GLY A 72 -24.30 -1.93 -8.52
CA GLY A 72 -23.88 -3.31 -8.71
C GLY A 72 -22.62 -3.40 -9.56
N THR A 73 -22.24 -4.62 -9.97
CA THR A 73 -21.15 -4.81 -10.91
C THR A 73 -21.41 -3.98 -12.17
N VAL A 74 -20.46 -3.11 -12.49
CA VAL A 74 -20.45 -2.30 -13.70
C VAL A 74 -19.78 -3.13 -14.78
N ARG A 75 -20.50 -3.37 -15.87
CA ARG A 75 -19.96 -3.93 -17.10
C ARG A 75 -19.73 -2.79 -18.08
N VAL A 76 -18.55 -2.78 -18.70
CA VAL A 76 -18.20 -1.86 -19.78
C VAL A 76 -17.94 -2.65 -21.05
N GLU A 77 -18.51 -2.21 -22.15
CA GLU A 77 -18.23 -2.74 -23.48
C GLU A 77 -17.78 -1.58 -24.37
N VAL A 78 -16.57 -1.68 -24.90
CA VAL A 78 -15.93 -0.65 -25.73
C VAL A 78 -15.87 -1.16 -27.16
N GLY A 79 -16.56 -0.47 -28.06
CA GLY A 79 -16.52 -0.73 -29.50
C GLY A 79 -15.41 0.09 -30.15
N VAL A 80 -14.32 -0.58 -30.56
CA VAL A 80 -13.16 0.02 -31.21
C VAL A 80 -13.29 -0.12 -32.74
N PRO A 81 -13.23 0.98 -33.52
CA PRO A 81 -13.32 0.93 -34.98
C PRO A 81 -12.08 0.27 -35.59
N ALA A 82 -12.23 -0.40 -36.73
CA ALA A 82 -11.16 -1.16 -37.38
C ALA A 82 -9.91 -0.33 -37.68
N GLU A 83 -10.09 0.93 -38.07
CA GLU A 83 -8.99 1.89 -38.34
C GLU A 83 -8.08 2.09 -37.12
N LEU A 84 -8.68 2.16 -35.92
CA LEU A 84 -7.95 2.32 -34.67
C LEU A 84 -7.26 1.00 -34.26
N VAL A 85 -7.84 -0.14 -34.62
CA VAL A 85 -7.18 -1.45 -34.44
C VAL A 85 -5.95 -1.57 -35.33
N ASP A 86 -6.03 -1.09 -36.58
CA ASP A 86 -4.88 -1.09 -37.50
C ASP A 86 -3.76 -0.14 -37.02
N GLU A 87 -4.10 1.00 -36.38
CA GLU A 87 -3.15 1.89 -35.72
C GLU A 87 -2.42 1.19 -34.55
N VAL A 88 -3.16 0.48 -33.68
CA VAL A 88 -2.58 -0.28 -32.55
C VAL A 88 -1.67 -1.41 -33.04
N VAL A 89 -2.03 -2.08 -34.13
CA VAL A 89 -1.27 -3.22 -34.69
C VAL A 89 -0.14 -2.76 -35.61
N GLY A 90 -0.09 -1.47 -35.98
CA GLY A 90 0.97 -0.89 -36.81
C GLY A 90 0.90 -1.25 -38.30
N LYS A 91 -0.30 -1.55 -38.83
CA LYS A 91 -0.47 -1.85 -40.27
C LYS A 91 -0.57 -0.56 -41.08
N SER A 92 0.37 -0.38 -42.02
CA SER A 92 0.31 0.74 -42.98
C SER A 92 -0.72 0.44 -44.09
N PRO A 93 -1.50 1.43 -44.58
CA PRO A 93 -2.59 1.22 -45.53
C PRO A 93 -2.20 0.70 -46.94
N ASP A 94 -0.92 0.46 -47.23
CA ASP A 94 -0.44 0.04 -48.57
C ASP A 94 -0.11 -1.47 -48.71
N GLU A 95 -0.21 -2.30 -47.67
CA GLU A 95 0.01 -3.76 -47.82
C GLU A 95 -1.27 -4.51 -48.19
N SER A 96 -1.59 -4.47 -49.49
CA SER A 96 -2.66 -5.27 -50.09
C SER A 96 -2.20 -6.68 -50.45
N SER A 97 -2.81 -7.66 -49.78
CA SER A 97 -3.28 -8.95 -50.31
C SER A 97 -2.29 -10.11 -50.55
N ALA A 98 -2.31 -11.08 -49.63
CA ALA A 98 -2.33 -12.51 -49.99
C ALA A 98 -3.69 -13.10 -49.57
N PRO A 99 -4.37 -13.92 -50.41
CA PRO A 99 -5.70 -14.41 -50.09
C PRO A 99 -5.67 -15.44 -48.96
N PRO A 100 -6.65 -15.44 -48.04
CA PRO A 100 -6.68 -16.34 -46.90
C PRO A 100 -6.97 -17.78 -47.35
N VAL A 101 -6.09 -18.70 -46.97
CA VAL A 101 -6.35 -20.13 -47.02
C VAL A 101 -7.31 -20.49 -45.88
N THR A 102 -8.57 -20.70 -46.23
CA THR A 102 -9.63 -21.43 -45.50
C THR A 102 -9.63 -21.37 -43.95
N GLY A 103 -10.59 -20.61 -43.39
CA GLY A 103 -11.53 -21.22 -42.45
C GLY A 103 -11.82 -20.51 -41.11
N VAL A 104 -10.87 -19.79 -40.52
CA VAL A 104 -11.09 -18.97 -39.31
C VAL A 104 -10.12 -17.80 -39.39
N ALA A 105 -10.61 -16.57 -39.57
CA ALA A 105 -9.76 -15.41 -39.44
C ALA A 105 -9.42 -15.24 -37.95
N ASP A 106 -8.15 -15.41 -37.58
CA ASP A 106 -7.67 -15.04 -36.25
C ASP A 106 -7.97 -13.55 -36.06
N ALA A 107 -8.86 -13.24 -35.10
CA ALA A 107 -9.12 -11.86 -34.72
C ALA A 107 -7.80 -11.26 -34.20
N PRO A 108 -7.39 -10.06 -34.63
CA PRO A 108 -6.27 -9.39 -34.01
C PRO A 108 -6.61 -9.24 -32.53
N ALA A 109 -5.82 -9.91 -31.71
CA ALA A 109 -6.01 -9.89 -30.28
C ALA A 109 -5.49 -8.53 -29.80
N ILE A 110 -6.41 -7.65 -29.43
CA ILE A 110 -6.13 -6.40 -28.74
C ILE A 110 -6.76 -6.49 -27.34
N SER A 111 -6.06 -5.97 -26.34
CA SER A 111 -6.56 -5.80 -24.98
C SER A 111 -6.30 -4.37 -24.55
N GLY A 112 -6.78 -3.98 -23.37
CA GLY A 112 -6.60 -2.60 -22.94
C GLY A 112 -7.17 -2.30 -21.57
N VAL A 113 -7.23 -1.01 -21.27
CA VAL A 113 -7.80 -0.47 -20.05
C VAL A 113 -8.69 0.71 -20.41
N ALA A 114 -9.95 0.70 -19.95
CA ALA A 114 -10.84 1.85 -20.02
C ALA A 114 -11.00 2.49 -18.64
N GLN A 115 -10.82 3.80 -18.56
CA GLN A 115 -11.18 4.60 -17.39
C GLN A 115 -12.31 5.55 -17.76
N VAL A 116 -13.49 5.33 -17.16
CA VAL A 116 -14.69 6.14 -17.43
C VAL A 116 -14.80 7.25 -16.39
N GLY A 117 -14.78 8.50 -16.83
CA GLY A 117 -15.02 9.67 -16.00
C GLY A 117 -16.52 9.79 -15.69
N VAL A 118 -16.89 9.43 -14.46
CA VAL A 118 -18.27 9.51 -13.96
C VAL A 118 -18.38 10.56 -12.87
N ALA A 119 -19.26 11.53 -13.05
CA ALA A 119 -19.69 12.48 -12.04
C ALA A 119 -20.94 11.96 -11.31
N VAL A 120 -21.03 12.26 -10.03
CA VAL A 120 -22.19 12.04 -9.19
C VAL A 120 -22.81 13.41 -8.93
N GLN A 121 -24.04 13.59 -9.37
CA GLN A 121 -24.81 14.81 -9.18
C GLN A 121 -25.93 14.56 -8.17
N ASP A 122 -25.99 15.40 -7.13
CA ASP A 122 -27.16 15.54 -6.27
C ASP A 122 -27.73 16.97 -6.34
N ALA A 123 -28.76 17.28 -5.54
CA ALA A 123 -29.42 18.58 -5.58
C ALA A 123 -28.52 19.77 -5.16
N VAL A 124 -27.38 19.50 -4.53
CA VAL A 124 -26.53 20.50 -3.87
C VAL A 124 -25.14 20.56 -4.51
N GLN A 125 -24.62 19.45 -5.03
CA GLN A 125 -23.24 19.38 -5.49
C GLN A 125 -23.01 18.31 -6.58
N GLU A 126 -22.03 18.57 -7.43
CA GLU A 126 -21.40 17.59 -8.31
C GLU A 126 -20.04 17.16 -7.76
N ARG A 127 -19.74 15.86 -7.80
CA ARG A 127 -18.48 15.28 -7.33
C ARG A 127 -18.05 14.11 -8.19
N GLY A 128 -16.76 13.78 -8.19
CA GLY A 128 -16.25 12.59 -8.87
C GLY A 128 -16.85 11.30 -8.29
N GLY A 129 -17.27 10.40 -9.17
CA GLY A 129 -17.82 9.09 -8.81
C GLY A 129 -16.77 8.04 -8.48
N GLY A 130 -15.49 8.30 -8.76
CA GLY A 130 -14.37 7.44 -8.35
C GLY A 130 -14.38 6.03 -8.95
N TRP A 131 -14.90 5.86 -10.17
CA TRP A 131 -14.95 4.55 -10.82
C TRP A 131 -13.54 4.02 -11.11
N PRO A 132 -13.30 2.70 -10.96
CA PRO A 132 -11.99 2.12 -11.22
C PRO A 132 -11.68 2.11 -12.72
N ALA A 133 -10.41 1.85 -13.05
CA ALA A 133 -10.05 1.45 -14.39
C ALA A 133 -10.52 0.01 -14.67
N PHE A 134 -11.05 -0.24 -15.86
CA PHE A 134 -11.59 -1.52 -16.28
C PHE A 134 -10.61 -2.20 -17.24
N ALA A 135 -10.07 -3.35 -16.85
CA ALA A 135 -9.32 -4.19 -17.77
C ALA A 135 -10.26 -4.73 -18.86
N LEU A 136 -9.85 -4.59 -20.11
CA LEU A 136 -10.61 -4.91 -21.30
C LEU A 136 -10.00 -6.09 -22.03
N ALA A 137 -10.85 -7.04 -22.41
CA ALA A 137 -10.48 -8.16 -23.27
C ALA A 137 -11.41 -8.24 -24.49
N ALA A 138 -10.86 -8.59 -25.65
CA ALA A 138 -11.64 -8.77 -26.86
C ALA A 138 -12.69 -9.88 -26.71
N ALA A 139 -13.93 -9.58 -27.09
CA ALA A 139 -14.99 -10.56 -27.19
C ALA A 139 -14.76 -11.47 -28.41
N PRO A 140 -15.18 -12.76 -28.38
CA PRO A 140 -14.92 -13.72 -29.46
C PRO A 140 -15.58 -13.38 -30.80
N SER A 141 -16.54 -12.44 -30.83
CA SER A 141 -17.34 -12.10 -32.00
C SER A 141 -17.06 -10.67 -32.45
N ARG A 142 -16.72 -10.48 -33.73
CA ARG A 142 -16.73 -9.14 -34.35
C ARG A 142 -18.17 -8.67 -34.56
N GLY A 143 -18.39 -7.37 -34.42
CA GLY A 143 -19.61 -6.74 -34.91
C GLY A 143 -19.68 -6.82 -36.45
N GLU A 144 -20.89 -6.73 -37.00
CA GLU A 144 -21.13 -6.80 -38.47
C GLU A 144 -20.33 -5.73 -39.24
N ASP A 145 -19.99 -4.61 -38.59
CA ASP A 145 -19.28 -3.46 -39.18
C ASP A 145 -17.75 -3.50 -39.02
N GLY A 146 -17.19 -4.63 -38.56
CA GLY A 146 -15.74 -4.78 -38.34
C GLY A 146 -15.22 -4.16 -37.03
N THR A 147 -16.10 -3.59 -36.21
CA THR A 147 -15.80 -3.12 -34.84
C THR A 147 -15.32 -4.27 -33.96
N VAL A 148 -14.23 -4.06 -33.23
CA VAL A 148 -13.75 -4.98 -32.19
C VAL A 148 -14.39 -4.58 -30.86
N GLN A 149 -15.12 -5.51 -30.27
CA GLN A 149 -15.76 -5.30 -28.97
C GLN A 149 -14.82 -5.75 -27.86
N LEU A 150 -14.51 -4.85 -26.93
CA LEU A 150 -13.73 -5.13 -25.75
C LEU A 150 -14.62 -5.06 -24.52
N THR A 151 -14.60 -6.10 -23.68
CA THR A 151 -15.45 -6.17 -22.48
C THR A 151 -14.60 -6.13 -21.22
N GLY A 152 -15.05 -5.38 -20.23
CA GLY A 152 -14.47 -5.31 -18.89
C GLY A 152 -15.55 -5.24 -17.82
N SER A 153 -15.19 -5.52 -16.57
CA SER A 153 -16.11 -5.37 -15.45
C SER A 153 -15.40 -4.94 -14.18
N GLY A 154 -16.11 -4.21 -13.32
CA GLY A 154 -15.58 -3.67 -12.08
C GLY A 154 -16.69 -3.29 -11.11
N VAL A 155 -16.32 -2.81 -9.92
CA VAL A 155 -17.28 -2.36 -8.90
C VAL A 155 -17.07 -0.87 -8.66
N ALA A 156 -18.13 -0.08 -8.81
CA ALA A 156 -18.11 1.33 -8.47
C ALA A 156 -18.13 1.53 -6.94
N PRO A 157 -17.45 2.56 -6.40
CA PRO A 157 -17.51 2.87 -4.98
C PRO A 157 -18.93 3.32 -4.58
N PRO A 158 -19.33 3.12 -3.30
CA PRO A 158 -20.61 3.58 -2.80
C PRO A 158 -20.66 5.11 -2.71
N VAL A 159 -21.86 5.65 -2.91
CA VAL A 159 -22.13 7.09 -2.85
C VAL A 159 -23.10 7.37 -1.71
N VAL A 160 -22.70 8.21 -0.74
CA VAL A 160 -23.57 8.61 0.38
C VAL A 160 -24.23 9.94 0.03
N PRO A 161 -25.55 10.00 -0.22
CA PRO A 161 -26.24 11.25 -0.55
C PRO A 161 -26.41 12.10 0.71
N GLN A 162 -26.15 13.39 0.60
CA GLN A 162 -26.23 14.34 1.72
C GLN A 162 -27.57 15.08 1.80
N SER A 163 -28.34 15.06 0.71
CA SER A 163 -29.61 15.76 0.60
C SER A 163 -30.71 14.86 0.01
N ARG A 164 -31.97 15.20 0.31
CA ARG A 164 -33.13 14.53 -0.31
C ARG A 164 -33.22 14.98 -1.76
N GLY A 165 -33.58 14.09 -2.68
CA GLY A 165 -33.70 14.44 -4.10
C GLY A 165 -33.30 13.31 -5.04
N GLY A 166 -32.96 13.66 -6.27
CA GLY A 166 -32.36 12.71 -7.21
C GLY A 166 -30.84 12.65 -7.00
N LEU A 167 -30.30 11.44 -6.98
CA LEU A 167 -28.86 11.18 -7.09
C LEU A 167 -28.63 10.53 -8.44
N SER A 168 -27.83 11.14 -9.31
CA SER A 168 -27.55 10.63 -10.66
C SER A 168 -26.06 10.41 -10.91
N TRP A 169 -25.74 9.37 -11.67
CA TRP A 169 -24.41 9.17 -12.24
C TRP A 169 -24.41 9.66 -13.68
N VAL A 170 -23.43 10.49 -14.02
CA VAL A 170 -23.29 11.14 -15.32
C VAL A 170 -21.92 10.82 -15.86
N ALA A 171 -21.85 10.24 -17.06
CA ALA A 171 -20.60 9.93 -17.74
C ALA A 171 -20.37 10.89 -18.91
N GLY A 172 -19.13 11.36 -19.08
CA GLY A 172 -18.77 12.31 -20.15
C GLY A 172 -17.35 12.20 -20.69
N GLU A 173 -16.45 11.54 -19.95
CA GLU A 173 -15.04 11.37 -20.31
C GLU A 173 -14.66 9.88 -20.34
N LEU A 174 -13.76 9.51 -21.25
CA LEU A 174 -13.19 8.17 -21.35
C LEU A 174 -11.70 8.28 -21.68
N ASN A 175 -10.84 7.70 -20.84
CA ASN A 175 -9.45 7.43 -21.20
C ASN A 175 -9.34 5.95 -21.60
N LEU A 176 -8.81 5.68 -22.78
CA LEU A 176 -8.68 4.33 -23.32
C LEU A 176 -7.21 4.05 -23.64
N SER A 177 -6.66 3.01 -23.04
CA SER A 177 -5.34 2.48 -23.36
C SER A 177 -5.52 1.15 -24.09
N LEU A 178 -4.88 0.98 -25.24
CA LEU A 178 -4.95 -0.23 -26.05
C LEU A 178 -3.55 -0.81 -26.28
N VAL A 179 -3.44 -2.13 -26.17
CA VAL A 179 -2.21 -2.89 -26.41
C VAL A 179 -2.49 -4.09 -27.33
N PRO A 180 -1.53 -4.47 -28.20
CA PRO A 180 -1.58 -5.75 -28.89
C PRO A 180 -1.42 -6.90 -27.89
N SER A 181 -2.27 -7.93 -27.95
CA SER A 181 -2.22 -9.05 -27.01
C SER A 181 -0.95 -9.92 -27.12
N ASP A 182 -0.18 -9.78 -28.21
CA ASP A 182 1.08 -10.51 -28.44
C ASP A 182 2.29 -9.81 -27.78
N ALA A 183 2.08 -8.66 -27.13
CA ALA A 183 3.12 -7.80 -26.56
C ALA A 183 3.87 -8.41 -25.36
N ALA A 184 3.40 -9.52 -24.78
CA ALA A 184 4.10 -10.22 -23.69
C ALA A 184 5.52 -10.71 -24.05
N THR A 185 5.94 -10.61 -25.32
CA THR A 185 7.27 -11.01 -25.81
C THR A 185 8.10 -9.87 -26.42
N ARG A 186 7.58 -8.64 -26.51
CA ARG A 186 8.29 -7.48 -27.07
C ARG A 186 8.41 -6.37 -26.03
N THR A 187 9.63 -6.13 -25.57
CA THR A 187 9.92 -5.37 -24.35
C THR A 187 9.79 -3.85 -24.47
N GLU A 188 9.29 -3.24 -25.55
CA GLU A 188 9.33 -1.76 -25.68
C GLU A 188 8.41 -1.11 -26.75
N GLU A 189 7.37 -1.78 -27.28
CA GLU A 189 6.52 -1.19 -28.35
C GLU A 189 5.11 -0.74 -27.90
N ALA A 190 4.93 0.60 -27.95
CA ALA A 190 3.74 1.46 -28.10
C ALA A 190 2.37 0.99 -27.55
N GLU A 191 2.13 1.26 -26.26
CA GLU A 191 0.77 1.45 -25.74
C GLU A 191 0.11 2.66 -26.42
N LEU A 192 -1.06 2.47 -27.04
CA LEU A 192 -1.83 3.58 -27.62
C LEU A 192 -2.79 4.13 -26.56
N SER A 193 -2.40 5.27 -25.98
CA SER A 193 -3.23 6.03 -25.04
C SER A 193 -4.09 7.06 -25.76
N LEU A 194 -5.41 6.98 -25.57
CA LEU A 194 -6.42 7.84 -26.19
C LEU A 194 -7.19 8.58 -25.11
N ARG A 195 -7.40 9.88 -25.34
CA ARG A 195 -8.34 10.69 -24.55
C ARG A 195 -9.58 10.93 -25.38
N CYS A 196 -10.73 10.61 -24.80
CA CYS A 196 -11.99 10.64 -25.50
C CYS A 196 -13.02 11.48 -24.75
N THR A 197 -13.79 12.25 -25.50
CA THR A 197 -14.85 13.11 -24.96
C THR A 197 -16.18 12.73 -25.61
N ALA A 198 -17.22 12.58 -24.81
CA ALA A 198 -18.57 12.35 -25.33
C ALA A 198 -19.11 13.63 -25.98
N GLU A 199 -19.93 13.50 -27.03
CA GLU A 199 -20.63 14.66 -27.61
C GLU A 199 -21.55 15.35 -26.60
N LYS A 200 -22.07 14.55 -25.65
CA LYS A 200 -22.91 15.01 -24.56
C LYS A 200 -22.74 14.10 -23.35
N GLU A 201 -22.65 14.72 -22.17
CA GLU A 201 -22.77 14.01 -20.91
C GLU A 201 -24.09 13.20 -20.85
N THR A 202 -23.97 11.96 -20.40
CA THR A 202 -25.08 11.01 -20.39
C THR A 202 -25.35 10.53 -18.97
N VAL A 203 -26.61 10.67 -18.55
CA VAL A 203 -27.08 10.15 -17.26
C VAL A 203 -27.21 8.64 -17.37
N LEU A 204 -26.37 7.91 -16.65
CA LEU A 204 -26.40 6.44 -16.60
C LEU A 204 -27.61 5.96 -15.80
N GLY A 205 -28.00 6.70 -14.76
CA GLY A 205 -29.10 6.32 -13.89
C GLY A 205 -29.40 7.34 -12.80
N THR A 206 -30.56 7.19 -12.15
CA THR A 206 -30.97 8.08 -11.05
C THR A 206 -31.65 7.29 -9.94
N VAL A 207 -31.23 7.52 -8.69
CA VAL A 207 -31.88 7.00 -7.48
C VAL A 207 -32.65 8.12 -6.78
N ARG A 208 -33.86 7.81 -6.30
CA ARG A 208 -34.61 8.73 -5.44
C ARG A 208 -34.15 8.61 -3.99
N VAL A 209 -33.61 9.69 -3.44
CA VAL A 209 -33.13 9.79 -2.06
C VAL A 209 -34.22 10.39 -1.18
N GLN A 210 -34.70 9.60 -0.22
CA GLN A 210 -35.64 10.02 0.82
C GLN A 210 -34.87 10.52 2.05
N GLY A 211 -35.48 11.34 2.91
CA GLY A 211 -34.85 11.68 4.18
C GLY A 211 -35.56 11.06 5.36
N GLY A 212 -34.75 10.56 6.31
CA GLY A 212 -35.26 9.88 7.49
C GLY A 212 -36.16 10.79 8.32
N SER A 213 -37.34 10.30 8.67
CA SER A 213 -38.07 10.78 9.83
C SER A 213 -37.52 10.06 11.06
N GLN A 214 -37.03 10.80 12.05
CA GLN A 214 -36.77 10.24 13.37
C GLN A 214 -38.11 9.81 13.99
N ASN A 215 -38.41 8.52 13.94
CA ASN A 215 -39.26 7.88 14.95
C ASN A 215 -38.90 6.39 15.04
N PRO A 216 -38.52 5.88 16.22
CA PRO A 216 -38.05 4.51 16.38
C PRO A 216 -39.25 3.56 16.44
N ALA A 217 -39.43 2.74 15.40
CA ALA A 217 -40.31 1.59 15.44
C ALA A 217 -39.49 0.31 15.63
N LEU A 218 -39.80 -0.40 16.72
CA LEU A 218 -39.21 -1.65 17.16
C LEU A 218 -39.36 -2.80 16.13
N ASN A 219 -38.29 -3.60 16.04
CA ASN A 219 -38.24 -5.03 15.65
C ASN A 219 -38.59 -5.41 14.20
N ALA A 220 -37.56 -5.50 13.35
CA ALA A 220 -37.48 -6.39 12.19
C ALA A 220 -36.03 -6.89 12.01
N PRO A 221 -35.75 -8.19 11.78
CA PRO A 221 -34.38 -8.69 11.60
C PRO A 221 -33.90 -8.40 10.17
N SER A 222 -32.82 -7.64 10.03
CA SER A 222 -32.20 -7.29 8.76
C SER A 222 -31.21 -8.37 8.32
N GLY A 223 -31.54 -9.10 7.25
CA GLY A 223 -30.65 -10.03 6.55
C GLY A 223 -30.27 -9.49 5.19
N VAL A 224 -29.38 -8.49 5.15
CA VAL A 224 -28.61 -8.09 3.96
C VAL A 224 -27.20 -7.74 4.43
N SER A 225 -26.22 -8.25 3.69
CA SER A 225 -24.79 -8.16 3.97
C SER A 225 -24.37 -6.70 4.17
N ARG A 226 -24.09 -6.34 5.43
CA ARG A 226 -23.23 -5.21 5.76
C ARG A 226 -21.92 -5.43 5.02
N GLN A 227 -21.59 -4.57 4.05
CA GLN A 227 -20.22 -4.05 4.05
C GLN A 227 -19.99 -3.59 5.48
N ALA A 228 -18.98 -4.15 6.13
CA ALA A 228 -18.67 -3.87 7.52
C ALA A 228 -18.86 -2.37 7.74
N ALA A 229 -19.86 -2.01 8.56
CA ALA A 229 -19.87 -0.70 9.15
C ALA A 229 -18.44 -0.51 9.68
N VAL A 230 -17.84 0.66 9.46
CA VAL A 230 -16.74 1.09 10.34
C VAL A 230 -17.28 0.78 11.74
N PRO A 231 -16.70 -0.19 12.46
CA PRO A 231 -17.21 -0.52 13.78
C PRO A 231 -17.30 0.81 14.53
N PRO A 232 -18.36 1.08 15.32
CA PRO A 232 -18.38 2.27 16.16
C PRO A 232 -17.02 2.38 16.81
N GLY A 233 -16.28 3.48 16.53
CA GLY A 233 -14.84 3.56 16.70
C GLY A 233 -14.41 2.79 17.93
N ASN A 234 -13.89 1.58 17.73
CA ASN A 234 -13.53 0.74 18.86
C ASN A 234 -12.40 1.50 19.54
N LEU A 235 -12.70 2.08 20.70
CA LEU A 235 -11.70 2.66 21.57
C LEU A 235 -10.60 1.62 21.73
N CYS A 236 -9.36 2.04 21.51
CA CYS A 236 -8.22 1.15 21.61
C CYS A 236 -8.21 0.46 22.98
N LYS A 237 -8.51 -0.84 22.98
CA LYS A 237 -8.60 -1.61 24.21
C LYS A 237 -7.19 -1.86 24.73
N GLU A 238 -7.00 -1.63 26.02
CA GLU A 238 -5.74 -1.97 26.67
C GLU A 238 -5.57 -3.50 26.77
N VAL A 239 -4.38 -3.98 26.40
CA VAL A 239 -3.96 -5.35 26.75
C VAL A 239 -3.47 -5.35 28.20
N PRO A 240 -3.95 -6.27 29.06
CA PRO A 240 -3.50 -6.37 30.44
C PRO A 240 -1.98 -6.46 30.57
N ALA A 241 -1.43 -5.91 31.66
CA ALA A 241 -0.04 -6.08 32.03
C ALA A 241 0.28 -7.55 32.42
N PRO A 242 1.55 -7.96 32.37
CA PRO A 242 1.97 -9.32 32.73
C PRO A 242 1.50 -9.69 34.14
N GLY A 243 1.07 -10.94 34.33
CA GLY A 243 0.60 -11.44 35.63
C GLY A 243 -0.80 -11.00 36.06
N VAL A 244 -1.46 -10.07 35.36
CA VAL A 244 -2.85 -9.65 35.67
C VAL A 244 -3.87 -10.68 35.19
N ASP A 245 -3.70 -11.19 33.96
CA ASP A 245 -4.50 -12.28 33.39
C ASP A 245 -3.57 -13.24 32.65
N PRO A 246 -3.47 -14.53 33.06
CA PRO A 246 -2.55 -15.49 32.47
C PRO A 246 -2.81 -15.76 30.98
N ARG A 247 -3.96 -15.35 30.43
CA ARG A 247 -4.25 -15.44 29.01
C ARG A 247 -3.51 -14.38 28.18
N TYR A 248 -3.07 -13.29 28.82
CA TYR A 248 -2.39 -12.15 28.21
C TYR A 248 -0.99 -11.99 28.79
N ASP A 249 -0.08 -12.85 28.37
CA ASP A 249 1.33 -12.84 28.78
C ASP A 249 2.23 -13.24 27.61
N ILE A 250 3.56 -13.26 27.79
CA ILE A 250 4.47 -13.88 26.82
C ILE A 250 4.09 -15.35 26.67
N ASN A 251 3.90 -15.80 25.44
CA ASN A 251 3.50 -17.16 25.16
C ASN A 251 4.70 -18.11 25.20
N PRO A 252 4.75 -19.08 26.13
CA PRO A 252 5.91 -19.96 26.31
C PRO A 252 6.00 -21.08 25.25
N HIS A 253 5.07 -21.15 24.29
CA HIS A 253 5.08 -22.18 23.28
C HIS A 253 6.40 -22.14 22.46
N PRO A 254 7.11 -23.28 22.27
CA PRO A 254 8.45 -23.28 21.65
C PRO A 254 8.51 -22.60 20.28
N ALA A 255 7.50 -22.80 19.43
CA ALA A 255 7.47 -22.16 18.11
C ALA A 255 7.39 -20.63 18.16
N LEU A 256 6.76 -20.06 19.20
CA LEU A 256 6.67 -18.61 19.41
C LEU A 256 7.90 -18.06 20.13
N MET A 257 8.54 -18.86 20.98
CA MET A 257 9.79 -18.49 21.67
C MET A 257 10.99 -18.40 20.71
N LYS A 258 10.95 -19.15 19.60
CA LYS A 258 11.97 -19.06 18.53
C LYS A 258 12.18 -17.62 18.02
N LEU A 259 11.15 -16.77 18.10
CA LEU A 259 11.24 -15.34 17.79
C LEU A 259 12.39 -14.63 18.52
N TYR A 260 12.63 -15.03 19.77
CA TYR A 260 13.62 -14.44 20.67
C TYR A 260 15.01 -15.07 20.54
N GLU A 261 15.08 -16.26 19.94
CA GLU A 261 16.31 -17.03 19.76
C GLU A 261 17.01 -16.69 18.45
N ASP A 262 16.24 -16.28 17.43
CA ASP A 262 16.74 -16.01 16.08
C ASP A 262 16.38 -14.60 15.62
N PRO A 263 17.35 -13.72 15.29
CA PRO A 263 18.77 -13.91 15.54
C PRO A 263 19.08 -13.87 17.06
N PRO A 264 20.20 -14.48 17.49
CA PRO A 264 20.56 -14.50 18.91
C PRO A 264 20.80 -13.09 19.44
N ARG A 265 20.52 -12.90 20.74
CA ARG A 265 20.82 -11.64 21.42
C ARG A 265 22.33 -11.48 21.58
N PRO A 266 22.88 -10.29 21.32
CA PRO A 266 24.27 -9.99 21.61
C PRO A 266 24.59 -10.06 23.10
N ASP A 267 25.86 -10.30 23.41
CA ASP A 267 26.36 -10.19 24.78
C ASP A 267 26.39 -8.71 25.25
N GLY A 268 26.51 -8.51 26.56
CA GLY A 268 26.65 -7.17 27.15
C GLY A 268 25.33 -6.40 27.34
N LEU A 269 24.20 -7.10 27.27
CA LEU A 269 22.87 -6.56 27.50
C LEU A 269 22.37 -6.86 28.93
N LYS A 270 21.58 -5.94 29.48
CA LYS A 270 20.85 -6.10 30.74
C LYS A 270 19.37 -6.24 30.44
N ALA A 271 18.78 -7.36 30.87
CA ALA A 271 17.33 -7.54 30.87
C ALA A 271 16.70 -6.78 32.04
N THR A 272 15.60 -6.06 31.77
CA THR A 272 14.77 -5.40 32.77
C THR A 272 13.32 -5.75 32.51
N GLU A 273 12.69 -6.46 33.45
CA GLU A 273 11.25 -6.73 33.42
C GLU A 273 10.46 -5.48 33.86
N LYS A 274 9.37 -5.19 33.15
CA LYS A 274 8.48 -4.05 33.41
C LYS A 274 7.02 -4.46 33.18
N GLU A 275 6.09 -3.60 33.59
CA GLU A 275 4.66 -3.78 33.29
C GLU A 275 4.33 -3.66 31.78
N GLY A 276 5.27 -3.14 31.00
CA GLY A 276 5.11 -2.87 29.57
C GLY A 276 4.19 -1.68 29.26
N VAL A 277 4.21 -1.25 28.01
CA VAL A 277 3.45 -0.12 27.47
C VAL A 277 2.39 -0.64 26.49
N PRO A 278 1.09 -0.40 26.75
CA PRO A 278 0.04 -0.79 25.82
C PRO A 278 0.05 0.12 24.59
N ASN A 279 -0.17 -0.45 23.42
CA ASN A 279 -0.27 0.23 22.15
C ASN A 279 -1.37 -0.43 21.33
N CYS A 280 -1.94 0.34 20.42
CA CYS A 280 -2.99 -0.10 19.52
C CYS A 280 -2.67 0.40 18.12
N ILE A 281 -2.67 -0.53 17.17
CA ILE A 281 -2.12 -0.32 15.84
C ILE A 281 -3.16 -0.77 14.84
N LYS A 282 -3.56 0.12 13.93
CA LYS A 282 -4.38 -0.28 12.78
C LYS A 282 -3.49 -0.50 11.57
N ALA A 283 -3.77 -1.54 10.81
CA ALA A 283 -3.08 -1.81 9.57
C ALA A 283 -4.06 -2.24 8.48
N THR A 284 -3.74 -1.90 7.24
CA THR A 284 -4.52 -2.31 6.06
C THR A 284 -3.59 -2.78 4.97
N GLY A 285 -4.03 -3.76 4.19
CA GLY A 285 -3.19 -4.36 3.17
C GLY A 285 -3.90 -5.44 2.39
N PHE A 286 -3.11 -6.38 1.87
CA PHE A 286 -3.60 -7.50 1.08
C PHE A 286 -2.94 -8.81 1.51
N VAL A 287 -3.71 -9.89 1.41
CA VAL A 287 -3.23 -11.27 1.50
C VAL A 287 -3.42 -11.92 0.14
N ASN A 288 -2.39 -12.53 -0.43
CA ASN A 288 -2.59 -13.32 -1.64
C ASN A 288 -3.20 -14.68 -1.31
N LEU A 289 -3.87 -15.27 -2.29
CA LEU A 289 -4.41 -16.62 -2.25
C LEU A 289 -3.73 -17.39 -3.38
N LYS A 290 -2.59 -18.00 -3.08
CA LYS A 290 -1.67 -18.55 -4.10
C LYS A 290 -2.37 -19.54 -5.03
N LYS A 291 -3.24 -20.37 -4.48
CA LYS A 291 -3.95 -21.41 -5.24
C LYS A 291 -5.01 -20.85 -6.18
N ALA A 292 -5.60 -19.71 -5.84
CA ALA A 292 -6.63 -19.06 -6.62
C ALA A 292 -6.12 -17.91 -7.49
N ASP A 293 -4.80 -17.66 -7.45
CA ASP A 293 -4.13 -16.58 -8.17
C ASP A 293 -4.81 -15.21 -7.97
N GLY A 294 -5.15 -14.91 -6.73
CA GLY A 294 -5.86 -13.68 -6.35
C GLY A 294 -5.32 -13.05 -5.09
N ALA A 295 -5.85 -11.88 -4.74
CA ALA A 295 -5.56 -11.20 -3.48
C ALA A 295 -6.83 -10.67 -2.84
N VAL A 296 -6.87 -10.68 -1.51
CA VAL A 296 -7.99 -10.17 -0.71
C VAL A 296 -7.52 -9.02 0.18
N PRO A 297 -8.27 -7.92 0.27
CA PRO A 297 -7.93 -6.85 1.19
C PRO A 297 -8.08 -7.35 2.63
N VAL A 298 -7.20 -6.87 3.50
CA VAL A 298 -7.26 -7.11 4.94
C VAL A 298 -7.17 -5.81 5.69
N ALA A 299 -7.93 -5.72 6.78
CA ALA A 299 -7.82 -4.65 7.76
C ALA A 299 -7.72 -5.32 9.13
N LEU A 300 -6.80 -4.84 9.96
CA LEU A 300 -6.55 -5.43 11.28
C LEU A 300 -6.26 -4.36 12.31
N GLU A 301 -6.58 -4.70 13.55
CA GLU A 301 -6.20 -3.99 14.75
C GLU A 301 -5.32 -4.93 15.60
N THR A 302 -4.11 -4.47 15.90
CA THR A 302 -3.18 -5.15 16.79
C THR A 302 -3.16 -4.41 18.11
N LEU A 303 -3.52 -5.11 19.17
CA LEU A 303 -3.30 -4.66 20.53
C LEU A 303 -1.95 -5.21 20.99
N LEU A 304 -1.02 -4.34 21.36
CA LEU A 304 0.36 -4.65 21.68
C LEU A 304 0.64 -4.24 23.12
N ARG A 305 1.28 -5.11 23.91
CA ARG A 305 1.99 -4.73 25.13
C ARG A 305 3.48 -4.88 24.84
N ARG A 306 4.19 -3.77 24.58
CA ARG A 306 5.64 -3.78 24.36
C ARG A 306 6.39 -3.47 25.65
N HIS A 307 7.72 -3.54 25.65
CA HIS A 307 8.55 -3.20 26.82
C HIS A 307 8.28 -4.07 28.06
N VAL A 308 7.75 -5.29 27.90
CA VAL A 308 7.55 -6.22 29.02
C VAL A 308 8.89 -6.70 29.54
N ILE A 309 9.82 -7.00 28.63
CA ILE A 309 11.24 -7.16 28.93
C ILE A 309 11.98 -6.22 28.00
N ASP A 310 12.81 -5.37 28.58
CA ASP A 310 13.68 -4.45 27.85
C ASP A 310 15.13 -4.91 28.00
N TYR A 311 15.82 -5.07 26.89
CA TYR A 311 17.24 -5.37 26.85
C TYR A 311 18.01 -4.14 26.39
N SER A 312 18.72 -3.51 27.31
CA SER A 312 19.56 -2.34 27.02
C SER A 312 21.04 -2.68 27.21
N PRO A 313 21.97 -1.96 26.56
CA PRO A 313 23.40 -2.12 26.82
C PRO A 313 23.73 -1.87 28.30
N ILE A 314 24.58 -2.72 28.90
CA ILE A 314 25.08 -2.51 30.28
C ILE A 314 25.93 -1.24 30.33
N ASP A 315 26.77 -1.05 29.30
CA ASP A 315 27.57 0.14 29.10
C ASP A 315 27.00 0.95 27.92
N LEU A 316 26.45 2.11 28.21
CA LEU A 316 25.87 3.01 27.21
C LEU A 316 26.89 3.60 26.24
N PHE A 317 28.20 3.43 26.47
CA PHE A 317 29.27 3.97 25.65
C PHE A 317 30.02 2.90 24.88
N SER A 318 30.49 1.85 25.56
CA SER A 318 31.24 0.75 24.92
C SER A 318 30.40 -0.47 24.56
N GLY A 319 29.15 -0.54 25.04
CA GLY A 319 28.23 -1.65 24.77
C GLY A 319 27.71 -1.69 23.33
N PRO A 320 26.96 -2.74 22.99
CA PRO A 320 26.41 -2.90 21.64
C PRO A 320 25.49 -1.73 21.26
N ASN A 321 25.43 -1.39 19.98
CA ASN A 321 24.53 -0.37 19.43
C ASN A 321 23.07 -0.88 19.34
N TYR A 322 22.62 -1.59 20.37
CA TYR A 322 21.47 -2.49 20.32
C TYR A 322 20.57 -2.27 21.53
N PHE A 323 19.28 -2.17 21.30
CA PHE A 323 18.28 -2.47 22.33
C PHE A 323 17.23 -3.41 21.77
N GLU A 324 16.52 -4.10 22.67
CA GLU A 324 15.41 -4.96 22.29
C GLU A 324 14.23 -4.81 23.22
N ASP A 325 13.07 -4.55 22.61
CA ASP A 325 11.78 -4.59 23.27
C ASP A 325 11.14 -5.96 23.05
N VAL A 326 10.81 -6.64 24.14
CA VAL A 326 10.02 -7.87 24.12
C VAL A 326 8.64 -7.58 24.65
N GLY A 327 7.64 -8.22 24.04
CA GLY A 327 6.25 -8.03 24.41
C GLY A 327 5.34 -9.12 23.87
N TYR A 328 4.04 -8.84 23.90
CA TYR A 328 3.02 -9.74 23.36
C TYR A 328 1.91 -8.97 22.65
N VAL A 329 1.26 -9.67 21.72
CA VAL A 329 0.26 -9.09 20.81
C VAL A 329 -1.04 -9.89 20.79
N VAL A 330 -2.12 -9.17 20.54
CA VAL A 330 -3.44 -9.72 20.23
C VAL A 330 -3.92 -9.07 18.93
N ASN A 331 -4.01 -9.87 17.89
CA ASN A 331 -4.47 -9.44 16.59
C ASN A 331 -5.97 -9.70 16.42
N GLN A 332 -6.65 -8.71 15.86
CA GLN A 332 -8.06 -8.77 15.48
C GLN A 332 -8.16 -8.32 14.02
N THR A 333 -8.58 -9.20 13.12
CA THR A 333 -8.90 -8.77 11.76
C THR A 333 -10.36 -8.36 11.69
N TYR A 334 -10.65 -7.28 10.96
CA TYR A 334 -12.01 -6.98 10.58
C TYR A 334 -12.47 -7.95 9.49
N PRO A 335 -13.72 -8.46 9.56
CA PRO A 335 -14.26 -9.31 8.50
C PRO A 335 -14.14 -8.61 7.15
N ALA A 336 -13.34 -9.18 6.26
CA ALA A 336 -13.13 -8.67 4.93
C ALA A 336 -13.81 -9.60 3.93
N SER A 337 -14.56 -9.02 3.00
CA SER A 337 -15.15 -9.77 1.91
C SER A 337 -14.16 -9.86 0.75
N GLY A 338 -13.79 -11.07 0.37
CA GLY A 338 -12.98 -11.35 -0.82
C GLY A 338 -13.82 -12.03 -1.89
N THR A 339 -13.64 -11.61 -3.15
CA THR A 339 -14.12 -12.39 -4.30
C THR A 339 -12.93 -13.17 -4.84
N VAL A 340 -13.09 -14.48 -4.91
CA VAL A 340 -12.09 -15.39 -5.44
C VAL A 340 -12.75 -16.13 -6.59
N LEU A 341 -12.14 -16.15 -7.76
CA LEU A 341 -12.69 -16.87 -8.92
C LEU A 341 -12.55 -18.38 -8.66
N GLY A 342 -13.59 -18.98 -8.07
CA GLY A 342 -13.66 -20.42 -7.89
C GLY A 342 -13.69 -21.12 -9.24
N PHE A 343 -12.79 -22.09 -9.44
CA PHE A 343 -12.70 -23.01 -10.58
C PHE A 343 -12.93 -22.42 -12.00
N GLY A 344 -12.79 -21.11 -12.21
CA GLY A 344 -12.88 -20.46 -13.52
C GLY A 344 -14.28 -20.37 -14.16
N PHE A 345 -15.34 -20.94 -13.57
CA PHE A 345 -16.68 -20.95 -14.17
C PHE A 345 -17.79 -20.36 -13.28
N MET A 346 -17.51 -20.02 -12.01
CA MET A 346 -18.49 -19.45 -11.08
C MET A 346 -17.84 -18.42 -10.14
N PRO A 347 -18.26 -17.15 -10.14
CA PRO A 347 -17.84 -16.19 -9.12
C PRO A 347 -18.24 -16.68 -7.72
N THR A 348 -17.24 -16.85 -6.85
CA THR A 348 -17.44 -17.18 -5.45
C THR A 348 -16.97 -16.03 -4.56
N ARG A 349 -17.83 -15.58 -3.66
CA ARG A 349 -17.50 -14.57 -2.66
C ARG A 349 -17.53 -15.21 -1.30
N ALA A 350 -16.54 -14.92 -0.46
CA ALA A 350 -16.53 -15.35 0.93
C ALA A 350 -16.14 -14.18 1.83
N VAL A 351 -16.73 -14.17 3.04
CA VAL A 351 -16.32 -13.27 4.13
C VAL A 351 -15.61 -14.12 5.15
N ALA A 352 -14.34 -13.82 5.37
CA ALA A 352 -13.51 -14.51 6.33
C ALA A 352 -12.89 -13.52 7.33
N GLU A 353 -12.58 -14.04 8.51
CA GLU A 353 -11.82 -13.37 9.55
C GLU A 353 -10.69 -14.29 10.03
N ALA A 354 -9.51 -13.72 10.29
CA ALA A 354 -8.45 -14.40 10.99
C ALA A 354 -8.60 -14.12 12.49
N VAL A 355 -8.86 -15.17 13.26
CA VAL A 355 -9.03 -15.09 14.69
C VAL A 355 -7.77 -15.58 15.35
N GLN A 356 -7.17 -14.76 16.21
CA GLN A 356 -6.05 -15.19 17.03
C GLN A 356 -6.49 -16.35 17.92
N SER A 357 -5.64 -17.36 18.02
CA SER A 357 -5.92 -18.60 18.71
C SER A 357 -4.75 -19.05 19.57
N ARG A 358 -5.05 -19.92 20.54
CA ARG A 358 -4.02 -20.55 21.35
C ARG A 358 -3.17 -21.47 20.49
N ALA A 359 -1.93 -21.68 20.92
CA ALA A 359 -1.07 -22.67 20.30
C ALA A 359 -1.72 -24.08 20.35
N PRO A 360 -1.49 -24.93 19.34
CA PRO A 360 -2.04 -26.28 19.31
C PRO A 360 -1.74 -27.08 20.59
N GLY A 361 -2.76 -27.76 21.11
CA GLY A 361 -2.63 -28.63 22.30
C GLY A 361 -2.60 -27.89 23.65
N GLN A 362 -2.72 -26.57 23.68
CA GLN A 362 -2.76 -25.79 24.92
C GLN A 362 -4.17 -25.71 25.54
N GLY A 363 -4.23 -25.71 26.88
CA GLY A 363 -5.48 -25.61 27.65
C GLY A 363 -6.10 -24.22 27.66
N GLU A 364 -7.30 -24.08 28.23
CA GLU A 364 -8.08 -22.81 28.22
C GLU A 364 -7.38 -21.63 28.91
N ASN A 365 -6.54 -21.91 29.91
CA ASN A 365 -5.80 -20.90 30.68
C ASN A 365 -4.44 -20.55 30.07
N ALA A 366 -4.03 -21.21 28.99
CA ALA A 366 -2.78 -20.87 28.32
C ALA A 366 -2.89 -19.52 27.60
N PRO A 367 -1.78 -18.78 27.44
CA PRO A 367 -1.77 -17.53 26.71
C PRO A 367 -2.36 -17.67 25.31
N ILE A 368 -3.29 -16.77 24.97
CA ILE A 368 -3.82 -16.64 23.61
C ILE A 368 -2.99 -15.68 22.76
N THR A 369 -2.12 -14.90 23.40
CA THR A 369 -1.21 -13.93 22.83
C THR A 369 -0.19 -14.53 21.87
N GLY A 370 0.21 -13.72 20.90
CA GLY A 370 1.45 -13.92 20.15
C GLY A 370 2.62 -13.23 20.85
N ASN A 371 3.84 -13.59 20.46
CA ASN A 371 5.08 -12.98 20.93
C ASN A 371 5.49 -11.84 19.99
N PHE A 372 6.06 -10.78 20.56
CA PHE A 372 6.54 -9.61 19.84
C PHE A 372 7.98 -9.31 20.23
N ARG A 373 8.78 -8.96 19.23
CA ARG A 373 10.18 -8.58 19.37
C ARG A 373 10.48 -7.40 18.46
N TYR A 374 11.03 -6.34 19.03
CA TYR A 374 11.57 -5.23 18.27
C TYR A 374 13.04 -5.05 18.62
N ARG A 375 13.88 -4.93 17.59
CA ARG A 375 15.33 -4.75 17.69
C ARG A 375 15.65 -3.40 17.09
N GLY A 376 16.21 -2.51 17.91
CA GLY A 376 16.49 -1.13 17.52
C GLY A 376 17.92 -0.71 17.81
N LEU A 377 18.31 0.42 17.22
CA LEU A 377 19.58 1.06 17.51
C LEU A 377 19.49 1.82 18.83
N ASN A 378 20.32 1.47 19.83
CA ASN A 378 20.29 2.14 21.13
C ASN A 378 20.72 3.62 21.05
N ASP A 379 21.56 3.93 20.07
CA ASP A 379 21.98 5.29 19.75
C ASP A 379 22.21 5.36 18.24
N THR A 380 21.43 6.18 17.55
CA THR A 380 21.55 6.37 16.10
C THR A 380 22.85 7.07 15.72
N LEU A 381 23.54 7.70 16.68
CA LEU A 381 24.83 8.36 16.48
C LEU A 381 26.03 7.42 16.73
N LYS A 382 25.82 6.14 17.05
CA LYS A 382 26.92 5.18 17.13
C LYS A 382 27.00 4.37 15.86
N LEU A 383 28.21 4.17 15.32
CA LEU A 383 28.34 3.26 14.18
C LEU A 383 27.84 1.85 14.54
N PRO A 384 27.34 1.10 13.56
CA PRO A 384 26.87 -0.24 13.78
C PRO A 384 28.05 -1.12 14.20
N ASN A 385 27.92 -1.75 15.37
CA ASN A 385 28.88 -2.77 15.79
C ASN A 385 28.25 -4.15 15.86
N VAL A 386 26.92 -4.23 16.00
CA VAL A 386 26.19 -5.49 16.11
C VAL A 386 24.89 -5.51 15.29
N LEU A 387 24.18 -4.39 15.23
CA LEU A 387 22.92 -4.28 14.48
C LEU A 387 23.03 -3.22 13.41
N ASP A 388 22.88 -3.62 12.16
CA ASP A 388 22.77 -2.71 11.02
C ASP A 388 21.31 -2.29 10.79
N ASP A 389 20.40 -3.26 10.89
CA ASP A 389 18.99 -3.12 10.54
C ASP A 389 18.07 -3.17 11.78
N MET A 390 17.18 -2.20 11.88
CA MET A 390 16.10 -2.16 12.85
C MET A 390 14.93 -2.98 12.31
N THR A 391 14.43 -3.89 13.13
CA THR A 391 13.40 -4.83 12.72
C THR A 391 12.36 -4.99 13.80
N LEU A 392 11.08 -5.06 13.44
CA LEU A 392 10.08 -5.66 14.30
C LEU A 392 9.69 -7.04 13.78
N ARG A 393 9.33 -7.92 14.70
CA ARG A 393 8.81 -9.25 14.39
C ARG A 393 7.72 -9.62 15.38
N ALA A 394 6.71 -10.32 14.90
CA ALA A 394 5.66 -10.89 15.73
C ALA A 394 5.32 -12.30 15.25
N MET A 395 5.13 -13.23 16.18
CA MET A 395 4.69 -14.58 15.88
C MET A 395 3.45 -14.89 16.69
N THR A 396 2.43 -15.45 16.03
CA THR A 396 1.15 -15.77 16.68
C THR A 396 0.48 -16.95 15.99
N TYR A 397 -0.42 -17.64 16.70
CA TYR A 397 -1.27 -18.64 16.08
C TYR A 397 -2.60 -18.02 15.67
N VAL A 398 -2.99 -18.21 14.42
CA VAL A 398 -4.28 -17.74 13.89
C VAL A 398 -5.05 -18.91 13.30
N ARG A 399 -6.38 -18.78 13.24
CA ARG A 399 -7.24 -19.65 12.44
C ARG A 399 -8.12 -18.79 11.56
N LEU A 400 -8.45 -19.28 10.37
CA LEU A 400 -9.42 -18.61 9.52
C LEU A 400 -10.81 -19.14 9.86
N LYS A 401 -11.73 -18.23 10.15
CA LYS A 401 -13.15 -18.53 10.28
C LYS A 401 -13.88 -17.91 9.10
N VAL A 402 -14.74 -18.68 8.44
CA VAL A 402 -15.55 -18.19 7.31
C VAL A 402 -16.97 -18.03 7.78
N GLY A 403 -17.51 -16.82 7.62
CA GLY A 403 -18.86 -16.50 8.08
C GLY A 403 -19.91 -16.76 7.01
N THR A 404 -19.76 -16.14 5.85
CA THR A 404 -20.73 -16.26 4.74
C THR A 404 -20.01 -16.51 3.44
N ALA A 405 -20.60 -17.35 2.58
CA ALA A 405 -20.19 -17.49 1.19
C ALA A 405 -21.35 -17.22 0.26
N ALA A 406 -21.06 -16.88 -1.00
CA ALA A 406 -22.04 -16.79 -2.05
C ALA A 406 -21.46 -17.33 -3.36
N VAL A 407 -22.28 -18.07 -4.11
CA VAL A 407 -21.95 -18.59 -5.44
C VAL A 407 -22.95 -18.01 -6.42
N ASN A 408 -22.47 -17.30 -7.44
CA ASN A 408 -23.33 -16.56 -8.38
C ASN A 408 -24.34 -15.64 -7.68
N GLY A 409 -23.94 -15.01 -6.57
CA GLY A 409 -24.81 -14.14 -5.77
C GLY A 409 -25.80 -14.86 -4.85
N VAL A 410 -25.90 -16.19 -4.90
CA VAL A 410 -26.73 -16.97 -3.97
C VAL A 410 -25.92 -17.27 -2.72
N THR A 411 -26.37 -16.75 -1.56
CA THR A 411 -25.74 -17.00 -0.26
C THR A 411 -25.80 -18.49 0.10
N ILE A 412 -24.67 -19.03 0.50
CA ILE A 412 -24.50 -20.37 1.05
C ILE A 412 -24.22 -20.25 2.54
N ASP A 413 -25.00 -20.96 3.34
CA ASP A 413 -24.76 -21.09 4.77
C ASP A 413 -23.65 -22.12 5.02
N LEU A 414 -22.55 -21.63 5.62
CA LEU A 414 -21.39 -22.45 5.97
C LEU A 414 -21.46 -23.00 7.39
N GLY A 415 -22.42 -22.57 8.20
CA GLY A 415 -22.50 -22.93 9.62
C GLY A 415 -21.43 -22.26 10.49
N ASP A 416 -21.69 -22.21 11.80
CA ASP A 416 -20.86 -21.49 12.77
C ASP A 416 -19.47 -22.10 13.02
N ASN A 417 -19.28 -23.35 12.62
CA ASN A 417 -18.07 -24.14 12.87
C ASN A 417 -17.11 -24.17 11.68
N CYS A 418 -17.38 -23.42 10.61
CA CYS A 418 -16.51 -23.40 9.43
C CYS A 418 -15.18 -22.67 9.73
N THR A 419 -14.14 -23.45 10.02
CA THR A 419 -12.83 -22.94 10.45
C THR A 419 -11.68 -23.80 9.92
N THR A 420 -10.47 -23.24 9.89
CA THR A 420 -9.23 -24.01 9.76
C THR A 420 -8.71 -24.46 11.13
N ASP A 421 -7.76 -25.40 11.11
CA ASP A 421 -6.87 -25.62 12.27
C ASP A 421 -6.01 -24.36 12.52
N PRO A 422 -5.44 -24.18 13.73
CA PRO A 422 -4.47 -23.11 14.00
C PRO A 422 -3.23 -23.24 13.13
N THR A 423 -2.80 -22.14 12.54
CA THR A 423 -1.55 -22.00 11.78
C THR A 423 -0.68 -20.92 12.41
N LEU A 424 0.64 -21.08 12.26
CA LEU A 424 1.61 -20.12 12.75
C LEU A 424 1.75 -18.98 11.74
N MET A 425 1.51 -17.76 12.18
CA MET A 425 1.75 -16.55 11.42
C MET A 425 3.02 -15.88 11.95
N SER A 426 3.98 -15.60 11.07
CA SER A 426 5.21 -14.87 11.36
C SER A 426 5.22 -13.58 10.57
N ALA A 427 5.02 -12.46 11.25
CA ALA A 427 5.10 -11.13 10.67
C ALA A 427 6.47 -10.50 10.96
N HIS A 428 6.99 -9.73 10.02
CA HIS A 428 8.17 -8.91 10.22
C HIS A 428 8.00 -7.56 9.52
N GLY A 429 8.74 -6.56 9.96
CA GLY A 429 8.81 -5.26 9.31
C GLY A 429 10.20 -4.68 9.44
N PHE A 430 10.65 -4.02 8.38
CA PHE A 430 11.90 -3.27 8.35
C PHE A 430 11.62 -1.84 8.80
N VAL A 431 12.32 -1.42 9.86
CA VAL A 431 12.11 -0.11 10.51
C VAL A 431 13.24 0.88 10.14
N GLY A 432 14.25 0.39 9.43
CA GLY A 432 15.31 1.21 8.86
C GLY A 432 16.71 0.75 9.24
N SER A 433 17.70 1.45 8.71
CA SER A 433 19.11 1.27 9.01
C SER A 433 19.79 2.62 8.90
N GLN A 434 21.03 2.75 9.36
CA GLN A 434 21.75 4.03 9.21
C GLN A 434 21.91 4.46 7.74
N LYS A 435 21.99 3.49 6.81
CA LYS A 435 22.04 3.78 5.38
C LYS A 435 20.65 4.12 4.82
N ALA A 436 19.67 3.29 5.10
CA ALA A 436 18.30 3.48 4.59
C ALA A 436 17.58 4.71 5.19
N GLY A 437 18.10 5.24 6.29
CA GLY A 437 17.35 6.09 7.21
C GLY A 437 16.66 5.22 8.26
N VAL A 438 16.42 5.80 9.43
CA VAL A 438 15.72 5.13 10.54
C VAL A 438 14.35 5.78 10.72
N ARG A 439 13.32 4.96 10.96
CA ARG A 439 12.01 5.43 11.41
C ARG A 439 11.75 4.92 12.81
N LEU A 440 10.90 5.61 13.57
CA LEU A 440 10.41 5.03 14.81
C LEU A 440 9.38 3.96 14.44
N ALA A 441 9.45 2.79 15.06
CA ALA A 441 8.43 1.76 14.87
C ALA A 441 7.01 2.29 15.19
N THR A 442 6.91 3.30 16.06
CA THR A 442 5.65 3.96 16.42
C THR A 442 5.06 4.83 15.31
N ASP A 443 5.82 5.17 14.26
CA ASP A 443 5.33 6.02 13.16
C ASP A 443 4.59 5.23 12.06
N GLY A 444 4.52 3.90 12.20
CA GLY A 444 3.93 3.00 11.24
C GLY A 444 4.89 2.59 10.11
N GLN A 445 4.70 1.37 9.59
CA GLN A 445 5.60 0.74 8.64
C GLN A 445 4.90 -0.38 7.86
N GLU A 446 5.54 -0.84 6.80
CA GLU A 446 5.13 -2.06 6.11
C GLU A 446 5.40 -3.28 7.01
N ILE A 447 4.37 -4.12 7.14
CA ILE A 447 4.39 -5.41 7.81
C ILE A 447 4.18 -6.48 6.76
N VAL A 448 5.13 -7.42 6.71
CA VAL A 448 5.12 -8.54 5.79
C VAL A 448 4.96 -9.83 6.58
N VAL A 449 4.01 -10.66 6.15
CA VAL A 449 3.89 -12.06 6.55
C VAL A 449 4.29 -12.89 5.35
N GLU A 450 5.34 -13.68 5.47
CA GLU A 450 5.79 -14.59 4.42
C GLU A 450 5.40 -16.02 4.76
N ASP A 451 5.31 -16.87 3.73
CA ASP A 451 5.10 -18.31 3.83
C ASP A 451 3.90 -18.72 4.73
N LEU A 452 2.81 -17.95 4.66
CA LEU A 452 1.57 -18.28 5.36
C LEU A 452 0.94 -19.53 4.75
N GLU A 453 0.94 -20.61 5.55
CA GLU A 453 0.17 -21.81 5.24
C GLU A 453 -1.26 -21.66 5.75
N ILE A 454 -2.23 -21.78 4.84
CA ILE A 454 -3.65 -21.86 5.18
C ILE A 454 -4.01 -23.34 5.33
N PRO A 455 -4.33 -23.83 6.54
CA PRO A 455 -4.66 -25.24 6.73
C PRO A 455 -5.99 -25.61 6.07
N PRO A 456 -6.30 -26.91 5.94
CA PRO A 456 -7.61 -27.38 5.49
C PRO A 456 -8.75 -26.84 6.36
N PHE A 457 -9.87 -26.53 5.71
CA PHE A 457 -11.12 -26.18 6.37
C PHE A 457 -11.80 -27.44 6.92
N LYS A 458 -12.59 -27.25 7.99
CA LYS A 458 -13.42 -28.27 8.61
C LYS A 458 -14.73 -27.64 9.09
N GLY A 459 -15.78 -28.47 9.16
CA GLY A 459 -17.07 -28.07 9.73
C GLY A 459 -17.83 -27.05 8.89
N CYS A 460 -17.57 -27.02 7.57
CA CYS A 460 -18.20 -26.10 6.65
C CYS A 460 -19.41 -26.72 5.96
N GLY A 461 -20.52 -26.00 5.97
CA GLY A 461 -21.80 -26.38 5.38
C GLY A 461 -22.79 -26.94 6.40
N VAL A 462 -24.08 -26.65 6.19
CA VAL A 462 -25.18 -27.11 7.08
C VAL A 462 -25.84 -28.37 6.56
N THR A 463 -26.10 -28.43 5.24
CA THR A 463 -26.78 -29.55 4.58
C THR A 463 -25.82 -30.56 3.95
N GLU A 464 -24.65 -30.10 3.54
CA GLU A 464 -23.59 -30.90 2.91
C GLU A 464 -22.22 -30.44 3.41
N ASP A 465 -21.21 -31.31 3.31
CA ASP A 465 -19.84 -30.95 3.71
C ASP A 465 -19.14 -30.17 2.59
N LEU A 466 -18.99 -28.87 2.80
CA LEU A 466 -18.31 -27.93 1.92
C LEU A 466 -16.82 -27.76 2.26
N SER A 467 -16.33 -28.44 3.30
CA SER A 467 -14.93 -28.34 3.75
C SER A 467 -13.93 -28.71 2.64
N PRO A 468 -14.14 -29.78 1.84
CA PRO A 468 -13.24 -30.11 0.73
C PRO A 468 -13.20 -29.04 -0.35
N LEU A 469 -14.33 -28.36 -0.62
CA LEU A 469 -14.40 -27.32 -1.65
C LEU A 469 -13.61 -26.07 -1.24
N LEU A 470 -13.79 -25.60 0.00
CA LEU A 470 -13.03 -24.46 0.51
C LEU A 470 -11.54 -24.78 0.62
N THR A 471 -11.20 -25.98 1.10
CA THR A 471 -9.82 -26.48 1.14
C THR A 471 -9.21 -26.55 -0.25
N ALA A 472 -9.97 -27.03 -1.24
CA ALA A 472 -9.52 -27.10 -2.62
C ALA A 472 -9.32 -25.71 -3.24
N SER A 473 -9.96 -24.67 -2.73
CA SER A 473 -9.91 -23.33 -3.32
C SER A 473 -8.77 -22.46 -2.78
N VAL A 474 -8.57 -22.44 -1.45
CA VAL A 474 -7.66 -21.46 -0.81
C VAL A 474 -6.60 -22.06 0.10
N SER A 475 -6.75 -23.30 0.58
CA SER A 475 -5.77 -23.91 1.48
C SER A 475 -4.48 -24.31 0.76
N GLY A 476 -3.36 -24.16 1.46
CA GLY A 476 -2.01 -24.45 0.97
C GLY A 476 -0.96 -23.47 1.47
N ALA A 477 0.29 -23.74 1.13
CA ALA A 477 1.45 -22.87 1.41
C ALA A 477 1.66 -21.81 0.31
N GLY A 478 2.61 -20.90 0.54
CA GLY A 478 3.00 -19.87 -0.43
C GLY A 478 2.07 -18.65 -0.47
N ASN A 479 1.21 -18.51 0.54
CA ASN A 479 0.51 -17.25 0.77
C ASN A 479 1.43 -16.30 1.56
N TYR A 480 1.17 -15.01 1.43
CA TYR A 480 1.86 -13.93 2.08
C TYR A 480 0.86 -12.78 2.29
N ALA A 481 1.15 -11.95 3.26
CA ALA A 481 0.42 -10.72 3.52
C ALA A 481 1.39 -9.54 3.46
N ARG A 482 0.94 -8.42 2.92
CA ARG A 482 1.60 -7.12 3.07
C ARG A 482 0.57 -6.13 3.55
N ALA A 483 0.88 -5.44 4.65
CA ALA A 483 0.00 -4.42 5.21
C ALA A 483 0.82 -3.25 5.72
N GLU A 484 0.36 -2.04 5.45
CA GLU A 484 0.92 -0.84 6.06
C GLU A 484 0.24 -0.63 7.41
N SER A 485 1.01 -0.38 8.46
CA SER A 485 0.49 0.03 9.76
C SER A 485 0.45 1.55 9.91
N GLY A 486 -0.57 2.07 10.57
CA GLY A 486 -0.59 3.44 11.07
C GLY A 486 0.33 3.63 12.27
N LYS A 487 0.33 4.87 12.78
CA LYS A 487 1.03 5.19 14.02
C LYS A 487 0.48 4.39 15.20
N TRP A 488 1.32 4.14 16.18
CA TRP A 488 0.96 3.36 17.36
C TRP A 488 0.29 4.27 18.38
N CYS A 489 -1.01 4.11 18.57
CA CYS A 489 -1.76 4.86 19.57
C CYS A 489 -1.46 4.31 20.97
N ASP A 490 -1.06 5.19 21.88
CA ASP A 490 -0.93 4.93 23.31
C ASP A 490 -2.27 5.24 24.00
N PRO A 491 -3.08 4.22 24.37
CA PRO A 491 -4.39 4.44 24.96
C PRO A 491 -4.33 5.03 26.38
N VAL A 492 -3.18 5.00 27.05
CA VAL A 492 -3.01 5.52 28.43
C VAL A 492 -2.53 6.97 28.41
N GLY A 493 -1.50 7.25 27.61
CA GLY A 493 -0.93 8.59 27.47
C GLY A 493 -1.68 9.49 26.47
N GLY A 494 -2.50 8.92 25.59
CA GLY A 494 -3.20 9.62 24.51
C GLY A 494 -2.30 9.99 23.32
N GLY A 495 -1.05 9.54 23.30
CA GLY A 495 -0.10 9.80 22.22
C GLY A 495 -0.51 9.13 20.92
N ASP A 496 -0.40 9.84 19.80
CA ASP A 496 -0.64 9.36 18.44
C ASP A 496 -2.00 8.67 18.21
N CYS A 497 -3.01 9.04 18.98
CA CYS A 497 -4.38 8.54 18.83
C CYS A 497 -5.27 9.55 18.08
N VAL A 498 -6.20 9.05 17.27
CA VAL A 498 -7.28 9.83 16.63
C VAL A 498 -8.60 9.36 17.22
N ASP A 499 -9.30 10.24 17.92
CA ASP A 499 -10.56 9.95 18.63
C ASP A 499 -10.47 8.73 19.57
N GLY A 500 -9.32 8.54 20.22
CA GLY A 500 -9.07 7.42 21.13
C GLY A 500 -8.83 6.07 20.43
N ALA A 501 -8.60 6.08 19.12
CA ALA A 501 -8.25 4.91 18.33
C ALA A 501 -6.92 5.09 17.58
N GLY A 502 -6.31 3.98 17.18
CA GLY A 502 -5.15 4.00 16.28
C GLY A 502 -5.52 4.67 14.96
N PRO A 503 -4.68 5.59 14.43
CA PRO A 503 -4.86 6.15 13.11
C PRO A 503 -4.71 5.07 12.05
N LEU A 504 -5.37 5.29 10.90
CA LEU A 504 -5.16 4.46 9.72
C LEU A 504 -3.74 4.66 9.15
N PRO A 505 -3.20 3.70 8.41
CA PRO A 505 -1.91 3.87 7.73
C PRO A 505 -1.94 5.04 6.74
N GLU A 506 -0.92 5.87 6.82
CA GLU A 506 -0.61 6.91 5.83
C GLU A 506 0.16 6.26 4.68
N THR A 507 -0.57 5.76 3.69
CA THR A 507 0.02 5.26 2.43
C THR A 507 0.12 6.38 1.40
N ILE A 508 0.89 6.17 0.34
CA ILE A 508 0.98 7.13 -0.76
C ILE A 508 0.65 6.47 -2.10
N THR A 509 0.20 7.30 -3.03
CA THR A 509 0.17 6.96 -4.45
C THR A 509 1.30 7.66 -5.16
N VAL A 510 2.03 6.90 -5.99
CA VAL A 510 3.03 7.39 -6.94
C VAL A 510 2.45 7.17 -8.34
N LYS A 511 2.10 8.24 -9.08
CA LYS A 511 1.46 8.11 -10.41
C LYS A 511 2.41 7.99 -11.59
N SER A 512 3.69 8.34 -11.41
CA SER A 512 4.68 8.29 -12.50
C SER A 512 6.00 7.83 -11.91
N GLY A 513 6.17 6.52 -11.82
CA GLY A 513 7.38 5.87 -11.33
C GLY A 513 8.37 5.53 -12.46
N GLY A 514 9.21 4.53 -12.22
CA GLY A 514 10.24 4.03 -13.12
C GLY A 514 11.64 4.54 -12.79
N LYS A 515 12.50 4.53 -13.82
CA LYS A 515 13.86 5.08 -13.75
C LYS A 515 13.81 6.58 -14.00
N ILE A 516 14.08 7.35 -12.96
CA ILE A 516 13.95 8.80 -12.93
C ILE A 516 15.33 9.41 -12.82
N THR A 517 15.60 10.46 -13.60
CA THR A 517 16.84 11.24 -13.50
C THR A 517 16.49 12.67 -13.15
N ALA A 518 16.79 13.10 -11.93
CA ALA A 518 16.59 14.47 -11.48
C ALA A 518 17.92 15.24 -11.49
N VAL A 519 17.91 16.50 -11.90
CA VAL A 519 19.12 17.32 -12.03
C VAL A 519 18.98 18.58 -11.19
N ALA A 520 19.97 18.86 -10.36
CA ALA A 520 20.12 20.14 -9.67
C ALA A 520 21.22 20.96 -10.35
N ASP A 521 20.85 22.12 -10.88
CA ASP A 521 21.79 23.11 -11.41
C ASP A 521 22.33 23.97 -10.25
N ASN A 522 23.62 24.32 -10.28
CA ASN A 522 24.28 25.13 -9.26
C ASN A 522 24.15 24.55 -7.84
N PHE A 523 24.55 23.29 -7.68
CA PHE A 523 24.59 22.64 -6.38
C PHE A 523 25.59 23.34 -5.48
N MET A 524 25.19 23.66 -4.24
CA MET A 524 26.07 24.30 -3.28
C MET A 524 25.87 23.71 -1.89
N LEU A 525 26.96 23.39 -1.19
CA LEU A 525 26.98 23.08 0.24
C LEU A 525 27.83 24.12 0.95
N THR A 526 27.31 24.74 2.01
CA THR A 526 28.04 25.74 2.81
C THR A 526 28.27 25.25 4.22
N THR A 527 29.49 25.39 4.75
CA THR A 527 29.78 25.10 6.17
C THR A 527 29.08 26.13 7.07
N ALA A 528 28.50 25.64 8.16
CA ALA A 528 27.95 26.48 9.21
C ALA A 528 29.09 27.19 9.94
N GLY A 529 29.01 28.51 10.04
CA GLY A 529 29.99 29.30 10.75
C GLY A 529 29.60 30.78 10.80
N PRO A 530 30.33 31.59 11.59
CA PRO A 530 30.17 33.04 11.56
C PRO A 530 30.37 33.57 10.14
N PRO A 531 29.72 34.69 9.77
CA PRO A 531 29.97 35.36 8.48
C PRO A 531 31.48 35.56 8.25
N GLY A 532 31.96 35.19 7.05
CA GLY A 532 33.38 35.25 6.70
C GLY A 532 34.24 34.07 7.16
N ARG A 533 33.65 33.01 7.74
CA ARG A 533 34.33 31.75 8.08
C ARG A 533 33.69 30.52 7.46
N VAL A 534 32.94 30.73 6.38
CA VAL A 534 32.20 29.66 5.70
C VAL A 534 33.00 29.19 4.49
N GLY A 535 33.22 27.88 4.40
CA GLY A 535 33.69 27.20 3.20
C GLY A 535 32.48 26.77 2.36
N GLN A 536 32.66 26.69 1.04
CA GLN A 536 31.62 26.24 0.12
C GLN A 536 32.14 25.14 -0.79
N VAL A 537 31.31 24.13 -1.04
CA VAL A 537 31.49 23.20 -2.16
C VAL A 537 30.42 23.53 -3.17
N THR A 538 30.81 23.82 -4.41
CA THR A 538 29.90 24.16 -5.50
C THR A 538 30.11 23.19 -6.65
N CYS A 539 29.05 22.79 -7.35
CA CYS A 539 29.14 22.04 -8.59
C CYS A 539 28.22 22.67 -9.63
N GLU A 540 28.62 22.66 -10.90
CA GLU A 540 27.76 23.14 -11.99
C GLU A 540 26.46 22.35 -12.04
N SER A 541 26.56 21.02 -11.94
CA SER A 541 25.41 20.12 -11.95
C SER A 541 25.58 18.96 -10.98
N VAL A 542 24.45 18.49 -10.44
CA VAL A 542 24.36 17.21 -9.73
C VAL A 542 23.19 16.42 -10.29
N THR A 543 23.49 15.21 -10.74
CA THR A 543 22.51 14.31 -11.33
C THR A 543 22.19 13.17 -10.37
N MET A 544 20.93 13.08 -9.96
CA MET A 544 20.38 12.00 -9.15
C MET A 544 19.63 11.02 -10.05
N ARG A 545 19.99 9.73 -10.01
CA ARG A 545 19.32 8.65 -10.76
C ARG A 545 18.64 7.73 -9.77
N LEU A 546 17.31 7.61 -9.85
CA LEU A 546 16.45 6.87 -8.93
C LEU A 546 15.67 5.80 -9.67
N GLU A 547 15.41 4.68 -8.99
CA GLU A 547 14.41 3.69 -9.36
C GLU A 547 13.29 3.76 -8.32
N MET A 548 12.10 4.16 -8.77
CA MET A 548 10.93 4.37 -7.94
C MET A 548 9.76 3.57 -8.50
N ASP A 549 9.13 2.74 -7.70
CA ASP A 549 7.98 2.00 -8.17
C ASP A 549 6.75 2.90 -8.29
N GLU A 550 6.07 2.85 -9.44
CA GLU A 550 4.72 3.38 -9.57
C GLU A 550 3.74 2.52 -8.77
N GLY A 551 2.68 3.14 -8.26
CA GLY A 551 1.55 2.40 -7.71
C GLY A 551 0.79 3.15 -6.63
N HIS A 552 -0.35 2.56 -6.27
CA HIS A 552 -1.15 2.97 -5.13
C HIS A 552 -0.71 2.24 -3.87
N TRP A 553 -0.99 2.83 -2.71
CA TRP A 553 -0.77 2.22 -1.39
C TRP A 553 0.69 1.86 -1.11
N LYS A 554 1.64 2.66 -1.62
CA LYS A 554 3.06 2.50 -1.33
C LYS A 554 3.37 2.96 0.10
N SER A 555 4.31 2.31 0.76
CA SER A 555 4.84 2.79 2.03
C SER A 555 5.58 4.11 1.82
N ARG A 556 5.55 5.01 2.80
CA ARG A 556 6.33 6.26 2.77
C ARG A 556 7.82 6.04 2.91
N PHE A 557 8.22 4.89 3.45
CA PHE A 557 9.61 4.55 3.70
C PHE A 557 10.21 3.77 2.53
N LEU A 558 11.47 4.07 2.17
CA LEU A 558 12.19 3.42 1.07
C LEU A 558 11.46 3.46 -0.28
N LEU A 559 10.99 4.63 -0.67
CA LEU A 559 10.26 4.86 -1.91
C LEU A 559 11.09 4.63 -3.17
N ALA A 560 12.38 4.98 -3.10
CA ALA A 560 13.28 4.80 -4.22
C ALA A 560 14.69 4.48 -3.75
N LYS A 561 15.43 3.78 -4.61
CA LYS A 561 16.86 3.55 -4.47
C LYS A 561 17.59 4.13 -5.69
N GLY A 562 18.80 4.65 -5.51
CA GLY A 562 19.52 5.23 -6.62
C GLY A 562 20.95 5.65 -6.31
N GLY A 563 21.42 6.66 -7.02
CA GLY A 563 22.73 7.25 -6.83
C GLY A 563 22.82 8.70 -7.31
N MET A 564 23.95 9.34 -7.02
CA MET A 564 24.23 10.73 -7.40
C MET A 564 25.61 10.84 -8.05
N SER A 565 25.70 11.63 -9.12
CA SER A 565 26.94 12.04 -9.76
C SER A 565 27.05 13.55 -9.79
N PHE A 566 28.28 14.06 -9.76
CA PHE A 566 28.59 15.48 -9.63
C PHE A 566 29.47 15.90 -10.80
N GLU A 567 29.23 17.09 -11.35
CA GLU A 567 29.97 17.62 -12.50
C GLU A 567 30.52 19.01 -12.19
N ASP A 568 31.75 19.25 -12.64
CA ASP A 568 32.45 20.54 -12.56
C ASP A 568 32.35 21.19 -11.17
N CYS A 569 32.97 20.53 -10.19
CA CYS A 569 32.95 20.96 -8.81
C CYS A 569 34.17 21.80 -8.43
N ASP A 570 33.94 22.76 -7.55
CA ASP A 570 34.93 23.61 -6.92
C ASP A 570 34.72 23.66 -5.40
N VAL A 571 35.82 23.85 -4.68
CA VAL A 571 35.82 24.16 -3.26
C VAL A 571 36.27 25.60 -3.08
N LYS A 572 35.45 26.41 -2.43
CA LYS A 572 35.75 27.78 -2.06
C LYS A 572 36.12 27.87 -0.59
N SER A 573 37.32 28.33 -0.27
CA SER A 573 37.72 28.59 1.13
C SER A 573 36.97 29.80 1.70
N SER A 574 37.00 29.96 3.02
CA SER A 574 36.48 31.17 3.67
C SER A 574 37.26 32.45 3.32
N GLU A 575 38.45 32.32 2.76
CA GLU A 575 39.27 33.44 2.26
C GLU A 575 38.90 33.83 0.82
N GLY A 576 38.10 32.99 0.14
CA GLY A 576 37.60 33.23 -1.21
C GLY A 576 38.37 32.52 -2.31
N ASP A 577 39.42 31.77 -1.97
CA ASP A 577 40.17 30.96 -2.93
C ASP A 577 39.31 29.84 -3.49
N LEU A 578 39.44 29.58 -4.78
CA LEU A 578 38.73 28.52 -5.50
C LEU A 578 39.71 27.40 -5.85
N TYR A 579 39.32 26.17 -5.55
CA TYR A 579 40.09 24.97 -5.83
C TYR A 579 39.24 23.99 -6.64
N PRO A 580 39.71 23.53 -7.82
CA PRO A 580 39.04 22.47 -8.56
C PRO A 580 38.91 21.21 -7.71
N ALA A 581 37.76 20.56 -7.80
CA ALA A 581 37.44 19.41 -6.99
C ALA A 581 36.74 18.30 -7.78
N GLU A 582 37.05 17.06 -7.43
CA GLU A 582 36.40 15.87 -7.96
C GLU A 582 35.63 15.18 -6.83
N ILE A 583 34.33 15.01 -7.00
CA ILE A 583 33.47 14.34 -6.01
C ILE A 583 33.17 12.91 -6.49
N ALA A 584 33.45 11.94 -5.63
CA ALA A 584 33.11 10.55 -5.91
C ALA A 584 31.58 10.34 -5.99
N PRO A 585 31.09 9.51 -6.92
CA PRO A 585 29.66 9.25 -7.04
C PRO A 585 29.13 8.50 -5.81
N ILE A 586 27.87 8.77 -5.46
CA ILE A 586 27.12 8.03 -4.45
C ILE A 586 26.36 6.93 -5.19
N THR A 587 26.56 5.65 -4.82
CA THR A 587 25.96 4.52 -5.54
C THR A 587 24.74 3.90 -4.85
N ASP A 588 24.52 4.20 -3.58
CA ASP A 588 23.42 3.65 -2.78
C ASP A 588 22.72 4.77 -2.02
N LEU A 589 21.90 5.56 -2.72
CA LEU A 589 21.03 6.57 -2.14
C LEU A 589 19.64 5.98 -1.86
N PHE A 590 19.03 6.30 -0.72
CA PHE A 590 17.67 5.88 -0.37
C PHE A 590 16.75 7.08 -0.16
N VAL A 591 15.59 7.06 -0.80
CA VAL A 591 14.62 8.15 -0.74
C VAL A 591 13.41 7.71 0.08
N SER A 592 13.02 8.52 1.06
CA SER A 592 11.81 8.29 1.88
C SER A 592 11.03 9.58 2.04
N ILE A 593 9.70 9.50 2.18
CA ILE A 593 8.88 10.61 2.68
C ILE A 593 8.88 10.53 4.21
N ILE A 594 9.26 11.64 4.84
CA ILE A 594 9.29 11.77 6.30
C ILE A 594 7.90 12.10 6.81
N ASP A 595 7.30 13.14 6.23
CA ASP A 595 5.98 13.68 6.57
C ASP A 595 5.41 14.49 5.40
N PHE A 596 4.20 15.01 5.59
CA PHE A 596 3.54 15.94 4.68
C PHE A 596 3.39 17.29 5.38
N ASN A 597 3.64 18.38 4.65
CA ASN A 597 3.34 19.73 5.11
C ASN A 597 1.83 19.97 5.21
N GLU A 598 1.43 21.06 5.87
CA GLU A 598 0.02 21.46 5.99
C GLU A 598 -0.68 21.66 4.63
N ASP A 599 0.08 22.01 3.59
CA ASP A 599 -0.43 22.15 2.21
C ASP A 599 -0.40 20.85 1.40
N GLY A 600 -0.10 19.71 2.04
CA GLY A 600 -0.05 18.40 1.42
C GLY A 600 1.21 18.12 0.61
N SER A 601 2.18 19.04 0.56
CA SER A 601 3.45 18.77 -0.11
C SER A 601 4.32 17.81 0.71
N PRO A 602 4.86 16.73 0.12
CA PRO A 602 5.69 15.78 0.83
C PRO A 602 7.08 16.33 1.14
N ARG A 603 7.58 16.00 2.34
CA ARG A 603 8.98 16.22 2.73
C ARG A 603 9.74 14.92 2.61
N PHE A 604 10.85 14.97 1.91
CA PHE A 604 11.71 13.84 1.62
C PHE A 604 12.98 13.85 2.47
N SER A 605 13.49 12.66 2.74
CA SER A 605 14.86 12.41 3.16
C SER A 605 15.59 11.63 2.07
N LEU A 606 16.75 12.11 1.67
CA LEU A 606 17.75 11.41 0.86
C LEU A 606 18.80 10.87 1.82
N ASN A 607 18.82 9.56 2.06
CA ASN A 607 19.65 8.90 3.07
C ASN A 607 20.87 8.22 2.43
N ASN A 608 21.88 7.93 3.26
CA ASN A 608 23.19 7.41 2.88
C ASN A 608 24.02 8.37 2.01
N VAL A 609 23.89 9.67 2.27
CA VAL A 609 24.70 10.69 1.62
C VAL A 609 26.07 10.75 2.30
N VAL A 610 27.10 10.31 1.58
CA VAL A 610 28.51 10.42 1.96
C VAL A 610 29.28 10.97 0.76
N ILE A 611 29.81 12.18 0.88
CA ILE A 611 30.46 12.92 -0.20
C ILE A 611 31.96 12.93 0.07
N ASN A 612 32.73 12.25 -0.78
CA ASN A 612 34.19 12.27 -0.73
C ASN A 612 34.70 13.16 -1.86
N THR A 613 35.32 14.27 -1.50
CA THR A 613 35.80 15.31 -2.42
C THR A 613 37.31 15.32 -2.44
N THR A 614 37.91 15.09 -3.61
CA THR A 614 39.35 15.27 -3.83
C THR A 614 39.58 16.68 -4.35
N VAL A 615 40.35 17.49 -3.62
CA VAL A 615 40.62 18.89 -3.95
C VAL A 615 42.03 19.01 -4.50
N ASP A 616 42.16 19.66 -5.67
CA ASP A 616 43.46 20.01 -6.23
C ASP A 616 43.93 21.37 -5.68
N THR A 617 45.02 21.35 -4.90
CA THR A 617 45.61 22.56 -4.30
C THR A 617 46.83 23.06 -5.06
N ASN A 618 47.08 22.56 -6.29
CA ASN A 618 48.17 22.98 -7.17
C ASN A 618 47.97 24.45 -7.60
N GLY A 619 48.55 25.36 -6.82
CA GLY A 619 48.32 26.81 -6.87
C GLY A 619 48.58 27.48 -5.53
N SER A 620 48.48 26.71 -4.44
CA SER A 620 49.01 27.06 -3.11
C SER A 620 50.45 26.57 -2.96
N ASP A 621 51.23 27.18 -2.07
CA ASP A 621 52.63 26.82 -1.78
C ASP A 621 52.84 25.34 -1.34
N ALA A 622 51.75 24.59 -1.09
CA ALA A 622 51.74 23.21 -0.63
C ALA A 622 51.63 22.14 -1.74
N GLY A 623 51.33 22.50 -2.99
CA GLY A 623 51.34 21.63 -4.18
C GLY A 623 50.94 20.16 -3.96
N GLY A 624 49.65 19.87 -3.81
CA GLY A 624 49.17 18.49 -3.65
C GLY A 624 47.67 18.30 -3.83
N LYS A 625 47.23 17.04 -3.88
CA LYS A 625 45.81 16.67 -3.74
C LYS A 625 45.52 16.38 -2.27
N CYS A 626 44.39 16.85 -1.77
CA CYS A 626 43.87 16.50 -0.45
C CYS A 626 42.42 16.06 -0.55
N THR A 627 41.86 15.53 0.55
CA THR A 627 40.48 15.04 0.61
C THR A 627 39.65 15.79 1.66
N LEU A 628 38.42 16.14 1.30
CA LEU A 628 37.35 16.57 2.20
C LEU A 628 36.26 15.49 2.16
N GLY A 629 36.00 14.86 3.31
CA GLY A 629 34.85 13.97 3.48
C GLY A 629 33.67 14.73 4.07
N PHE A 630 32.46 14.44 3.63
CA PHE A 630 31.22 14.92 4.25
C PHE A 630 30.26 13.75 4.44
N GLY A 631 29.62 13.67 5.60
CA GLY A 631 28.64 12.63 5.87
C GLY A 631 27.98 12.83 7.22
N GLY A 632 27.19 11.85 7.65
CA GLY A 632 26.66 11.82 9.01
C GLY A 632 27.80 11.68 10.03
N PHE A 633 27.56 12.20 11.22
CA PHE A 633 28.50 12.16 12.32
C PHE A 633 28.17 11.00 13.26
N TYR A 634 29.17 10.20 13.59
CA TYR A 634 29.02 9.08 14.50
C TYR A 634 30.15 9.03 15.54
N PHE A 635 29.85 8.48 16.71
CA PHE A 635 30.81 8.14 17.73
C PHE A 635 31.29 6.69 17.55
N GLY A 636 32.60 6.53 17.39
CA GLY A 636 33.27 5.23 17.46
C GLY A 636 33.45 4.73 18.90
N PRO A 637 33.99 3.51 19.09
CA PRO A 637 34.14 2.86 20.40
C PRO A 637 34.99 3.65 21.41
N SER A 638 35.83 4.58 20.96
CA SER A 638 36.69 5.43 21.80
C SER A 638 36.25 6.89 21.82
N PHE A 639 34.97 7.17 21.50
CA PHE A 639 34.43 8.53 21.29
C PHE A 639 35.15 9.33 20.21
N ASN A 640 35.95 8.66 19.39
CA ASN A 640 36.47 9.25 18.18
C ASN A 640 35.30 9.48 17.24
N ILE A 641 35.23 10.69 16.70
CA ILE A 641 34.27 11.03 15.67
C ILE A 641 34.67 10.24 14.42
N VAL A 642 33.69 9.73 13.70
CA VAL A 642 33.86 9.07 12.41
C VAL A 642 32.73 9.52 11.48
N THR A 643 33.03 9.60 10.20
CA THR A 643 32.01 9.85 9.17
C THR A 643 31.27 8.56 8.85
N GLY A 644 29.96 8.67 8.71
CA GLY A 644 29.09 7.60 8.25
C GLY A 644 27.98 8.13 7.35
N PRO A 645 26.94 7.32 7.09
CA PRO A 645 25.77 7.70 6.31
C PRO A 645 25.13 9.00 6.85
N GLY A 646 24.99 10.03 6.02
CA GLY A 646 24.21 11.22 6.34
C GLY A 646 22.89 11.26 5.57
N ASP A 647 22.09 12.29 5.82
CA ASP A 647 20.89 12.59 5.04
C ASP A 647 20.82 14.05 4.58
N ILE A 648 20.12 14.27 3.47
CA ILE A 648 19.69 15.57 2.98
C ILE A 648 18.17 15.57 2.99
N GLN A 649 17.55 16.59 3.58
CA GLN A 649 16.10 16.74 3.60
C GLN A 649 15.65 17.79 2.60
N GLY A 650 14.47 17.60 2.04
CA GLY A 650 13.92 18.54 1.06
C GLY A 650 12.42 18.46 0.96
N ARG A 651 11.83 19.49 0.38
CA ARG A 651 10.40 19.61 0.13
C ARG A 651 10.14 19.45 -1.35
N TYR A 652 9.22 18.57 -1.71
CA TYR A 652 8.84 18.33 -3.10
C TYR A 652 7.54 19.02 -3.45
N ASP A 653 7.53 19.69 -4.60
CA ASP A 653 6.35 20.33 -5.15
C ASP A 653 5.82 19.54 -6.37
N ASN A 654 4.67 18.88 -6.18
CA ASN A 654 3.98 18.12 -7.24
C ASN A 654 3.65 18.98 -8.48
N GLY A 655 3.47 20.30 -8.32
CA GLY A 655 3.12 21.20 -9.43
C GLY A 655 4.31 21.57 -10.31
N THR A 656 5.52 21.58 -9.75
CA THR A 656 6.75 21.96 -10.46
C THR A 656 7.70 20.80 -10.71
N GLY A 657 7.52 19.68 -10.02
CA GLY A 657 8.44 18.55 -10.06
C GLY A 657 9.80 18.85 -9.44
N VAL A 658 9.87 19.81 -8.51
CA VAL A 658 11.11 20.25 -7.87
C VAL A 658 11.20 19.73 -6.45
N LEU A 659 12.30 19.05 -6.11
CA LEU A 659 12.71 18.75 -4.74
C LEU A 659 13.69 19.83 -4.27
N ALA A 660 13.19 20.80 -3.50
CA ALA A 660 13.99 21.88 -2.94
C ALA A 660 14.59 21.45 -1.59
N SER A 661 15.91 21.60 -1.43
CA SER A 661 16.58 21.27 -0.17
C SER A 661 16.11 22.17 0.98
N GLU A 662 15.81 21.59 2.13
CA GLU A 662 15.47 22.33 3.34
C GLU A 662 16.68 22.39 4.30
N PRO A 663 16.93 23.52 4.97
CA PRO A 663 17.85 23.54 6.10
C PRO A 663 17.36 22.56 7.17
N GLY A 664 18.21 21.62 7.59
CA GLY A 664 17.87 20.68 8.66
C GLY A 664 17.42 21.42 9.93
N ARG A 665 16.14 21.29 10.29
CA ARG A 665 15.58 21.85 11.53
C ARG A 665 15.57 20.79 12.62
N GLY A 666 16.70 20.55 13.28
CA GLY A 666 16.71 19.74 14.51
C GLY A 666 18.08 19.15 14.88
N ALA A 667 18.18 18.64 16.12
CA ALA A 667 19.33 17.86 16.59
C ALA A 667 19.47 16.49 15.88
N SER A 668 18.43 16.10 15.12
CA SER A 668 18.32 14.90 14.30
C SER A 668 18.02 15.22 12.82
N GLY A 669 17.99 16.50 12.44
CA GLY A 669 17.75 16.93 11.06
C GLY A 669 19.04 16.81 10.27
N GLY A 670 19.00 16.16 9.10
CA GLY A 670 20.18 15.78 8.34
C GLY A 670 21.27 16.82 8.29
N THR A 671 22.38 16.49 8.92
CA THR A 671 23.58 17.31 8.94
C THR A 671 24.71 16.48 8.38
N LEU A 672 25.01 16.73 7.11
CA LEU A 672 26.33 16.44 6.59
C LEU A 672 27.33 17.27 7.38
N MET A 673 28.34 16.63 7.94
CA MET A 673 29.42 17.25 8.68
C MET A 673 30.73 16.97 7.98
N THR A 674 31.67 17.90 8.10
CA THR A 674 33.02 17.71 7.57
C THR A 674 33.71 16.60 8.36
N GLY A 675 34.06 15.52 7.68
CA GLY A 675 34.55 14.29 8.29
C GLY A 675 35.91 14.44 8.95
N PRO A 676 36.18 13.74 10.07
CA PRO A 676 37.48 13.78 10.75
C PRO A 676 38.61 13.15 9.93
N GLU A 677 38.29 12.27 8.98
CA GLU A 677 39.22 11.71 7.99
C GLU A 677 39.60 12.70 6.86
N SER A 678 38.99 13.88 6.82
CA SER A 678 39.41 14.95 5.91
C SER A 678 40.88 15.30 6.14
N THR A 679 41.64 15.34 5.04
CA THR A 679 43.07 15.65 5.02
C THR A 679 43.36 17.08 4.57
N CYS A 680 42.40 17.74 3.91
CA CYS A 680 42.53 19.15 3.54
C CYS A 680 42.53 20.06 4.78
N ASN A 681 43.39 21.08 4.73
CA ASN A 681 43.44 22.16 5.72
C ASN A 681 43.14 23.50 5.04
N LEU A 682 41.88 23.67 4.60
CA LEU A 682 41.41 24.85 3.90
C LEU A 682 40.64 25.76 4.87
N PRO A 683 40.86 27.10 4.85
CA PRO A 683 40.06 28.03 5.62
C PRO A 683 38.56 27.81 5.38
N GLY A 684 37.77 27.76 6.46
CA GLY A 684 36.31 27.51 6.39
C GLY A 684 35.90 26.04 6.44
N PHE A 685 36.84 25.11 6.33
CA PHE A 685 36.61 23.67 6.47
C PHE A 685 37.38 23.12 7.67
N PHE A 686 36.71 22.96 8.81
CA PHE A 686 37.27 22.32 10.00
C PHE A 686 36.56 21.00 10.28
N LYS A 687 37.29 20.04 10.85
CA LYS A 687 36.75 18.72 11.21
C LYS A 687 35.57 18.89 12.17
N GLY A 688 34.45 18.24 11.86
CA GLY A 688 33.20 18.36 12.59
C GLY A 688 32.42 19.65 12.33
N ALA A 689 32.77 20.46 11.33
CA ALA A 689 31.92 21.56 10.92
C ALA A 689 30.62 21.03 10.31
N ILE A 690 29.47 21.43 10.87
CA ILE A 690 28.16 21.17 10.30
C ILE A 690 28.05 21.89 8.95
N LEU A 691 27.46 21.29 7.93
CA LEU A 691 27.05 21.99 6.72
C LEU A 691 25.69 22.67 6.99
N GLY A 692 25.69 23.99 7.06
CA GLY A 692 24.59 24.78 7.64
C GLY A 692 23.40 24.98 6.70
N THR A 693 23.65 25.06 5.40
CA THR A 693 22.64 25.21 4.34
C THR A 693 23.27 24.87 3.00
N GLY A 694 22.53 24.15 2.15
CA GLY A 694 22.87 24.00 0.74
C GLY A 694 21.69 24.39 -0.14
N THR A 695 21.97 24.69 -1.41
CA THR A 695 20.96 24.80 -2.45
C THR A 695 21.12 23.61 -3.38
N ALA A 696 20.11 22.75 -3.43
CA ALA A 696 20.05 21.60 -4.30
C ALA A 696 18.61 21.37 -4.75
N ASP A 697 18.16 22.22 -5.67
CA ASP A 697 16.81 22.12 -6.25
C ASP A 697 16.83 21.09 -7.37
N PHE A 698 16.56 19.83 -7.03
CA PHE A 698 16.52 18.75 -8.02
C PHE A 698 15.23 18.85 -8.84
N LYS A 699 15.37 19.10 -10.13
CA LYS A 699 14.27 19.15 -11.10
C LYS A 699 14.07 17.78 -11.72
N PHE A 700 12.84 17.27 -11.63
CA PHE A 700 12.44 16.01 -12.22
C PHE A 700 11.89 16.23 -13.65
N PRO A 701 12.25 15.41 -14.63
CA PRO A 701 11.78 15.53 -16.01
C PRO A 701 10.31 15.17 -16.11
N ARG A 702 9.61 15.68 -17.14
CA ARG A 702 8.22 15.30 -17.42
C ARG A 702 8.14 13.93 -18.12
N PRO A 703 7.14 13.08 -17.79
CA PRO A 703 6.24 13.22 -16.65
C PRO A 703 7.01 13.00 -15.33
N TRP A 704 6.87 13.91 -14.38
CA TRP A 704 7.53 13.78 -13.08
C TRP A 704 6.64 12.99 -12.11
N PRO A 705 7.20 12.39 -11.06
CA PRO A 705 6.42 11.69 -10.05
C PRO A 705 5.43 12.61 -9.35
N GLU A 706 4.15 12.22 -9.32
CA GLU A 706 3.16 12.87 -8.45
C GLU A 706 2.92 11.99 -7.22
N PHE A 707 3.02 12.61 -6.04
CA PHE A 707 2.80 11.96 -4.76
C PHE A 707 1.51 12.47 -4.12
N THR A 708 0.59 11.57 -3.81
CA THR A 708 -0.64 11.94 -3.08
C THR A 708 -0.84 11.02 -1.88
N SER A 709 -1.15 11.61 -0.72
CA SER A 709 -1.70 10.89 0.43
C SER A 709 -3.24 10.85 0.33
N PRO A 710 -3.91 9.78 0.80
CA PRO A 710 -5.36 9.71 0.97
C PRO A 710 -5.96 10.85 1.78
#